data_AF-A0A968YQZ1-F1
#
_entry.id   AF-A0A968YQZ1-F1
#
_cell.length_a   1.000
_cell.length_b   1.000
_cell.length_c   1.000
_cell.angle_alpha   90.00
_cell.angle_beta   90.00
_cell.angle_gamma   90.00
#
_symmetry.space_group_name_H-M   'P 1'
#
loop_
_entity.id
_entity.type
_entity.pdbx_description
1 polymer ?
#
loop_
_entity_poly.entity_id
_entity_poly.type
_entity_poly.pdbx_seq_one_letter_code
_entity_poly.pdbx_strand_id
1 'polypeptide(L)'
;MTTLRFPPQATTLAHALTLQPELWHRPQVEGITIDGPDSRDLDDAVWIEPTPSGAILSVHIADVSELVQIGSILDRVAIARTTTQYFKTGNVPMLPRALSEDKLSLWEYQDRPTLTIKITLNRNAEIEQTEIFESWLRSRRKFHYQEAEAVQRDPQDPFANLLQTAYAWAEQLYRDRLNAGAIGGTLTAQGDWLTEEGNLIQGKHYSSHLLIQEFMILANRAVAQWLAERDIPALYRNHTARAIAPDRETMYQTMLSLGSAQAISQRLASWLNRADYSPALIGHFALNLPAYCHFTSLIRRLADLINHRIVKARLRGQPPPYTIKELEQLGQHIAQVNRDIEQETADYFKEKHQQVYQAQVQDSEELSNTSEKEFSKLLKYAIEKQEMEVIAPELKVRLAARKLQLLDLYLLLFESEDKALQQEAYENLKENVQNAASIISMATAQQTDWDSFDYLDMQQSQTAPFYTWLEVKIKDSILTTVHPTEHQRKQPAHHQACLSWIESYLKNALVPPDQRVQPEPLEPKVQPQQQQTRAKAQQQSAANRNGAGASTEADPVLKHQILTKPLKDGQPFVSYLLEVTQGLRLPNPDFEFQQEEEGYFVCECRLDFKSQQFVGEATATKKQRAKHLAARAVLEQLQPD
;
A
#
# COMPACT_ATOMS: atom_id res chain seq x y z
N MET A 1 -23.45 5.95 16.03
CA MET A 1 -23.67 7.37 16.38
C MET A 1 -22.63 7.85 17.38
N THR A 2 -21.39 8.04 16.93
CA THR A 2 -20.34 8.74 17.67
C THR A 2 -20.75 10.20 17.75
N THR A 3 -21.20 10.66 18.92
CA THR A 3 -21.60 12.06 19.07
C THR A 3 -20.41 12.97 18.74
N LEU A 4 -20.58 13.87 17.77
CA LEU A 4 -19.56 14.88 17.40
C LEU A 4 -19.05 15.66 18.62
N ARG A 5 -19.90 15.83 19.64
CA ARG A 5 -19.55 16.48 20.91
C ARG A 5 -19.00 15.49 21.93
N PHE A 6 -18.04 15.94 22.72
CA PHE A 6 -17.57 15.21 23.89
C PHE A 6 -18.62 15.23 25.02
N PRO A 7 -18.71 14.17 25.84
CA PRO A 7 -19.49 14.22 27.08
C PRO A 7 -19.05 15.42 27.94
N PRO A 8 -19.97 16.20 28.54
CA PRO A 8 -19.61 17.39 29.32
C PRO A 8 -18.57 17.10 30.41
N GLN A 9 -18.71 15.97 31.10
CA GLN A 9 -17.77 15.50 32.12
C GLN A 9 -16.35 15.29 31.57
N ALA A 10 -16.20 14.78 30.34
CA ALA A 10 -14.89 14.58 29.72
C ALA A 10 -14.24 15.93 29.39
N THR A 11 -15.01 16.89 28.88
CA THR A 11 -14.54 18.26 28.62
C THR A 11 -14.11 18.96 29.91
N THR A 12 -14.94 18.93 30.95
CA THR A 12 -14.62 19.52 32.25
C THR A 12 -13.34 18.92 32.85
N LEU A 13 -13.22 17.59 32.83
CA LEU A 13 -12.02 16.91 33.32
C LEU A 13 -10.78 17.30 32.50
N ALA A 14 -10.88 17.31 31.17
CA ALA A 14 -9.79 17.70 30.29
C ALA A 14 -9.27 19.12 30.58
N HIS A 15 -10.16 20.07 30.90
CA HIS A 15 -9.75 21.42 31.32
C HIS A 15 -9.10 21.43 32.70
N ALA A 16 -9.60 20.63 33.65
CA ALA A 16 -9.11 20.60 35.02
C ALA A 16 -7.76 19.88 35.20
N LEU A 17 -7.42 18.91 34.34
CA LEU A 17 -6.16 18.17 34.43
C LEU A 17 -4.94 19.07 34.27
N THR A 18 -3.90 18.83 35.08
CA THR A 18 -2.62 19.52 35.01
C THR A 18 -1.47 18.52 34.94
N LEU A 19 -0.39 18.94 34.29
CA LEU A 19 0.86 18.19 34.27
C LEU A 19 1.52 18.29 35.65
N GLN A 20 1.89 17.14 36.22
CA GLN A 20 2.44 17.06 37.57
C GLN A 20 3.92 17.49 37.58
N PRO A 21 4.41 18.17 38.64
CA PRO A 21 5.80 18.65 38.69
C PRO A 21 6.86 17.55 38.59
N GLU A 22 6.54 16.32 39.00
CA GLU A 22 7.47 15.19 38.99
C GLU A 22 7.88 14.76 37.58
N LEU A 23 7.10 15.13 36.56
CA LEU A 23 7.42 14.87 35.16
C LEU A 23 8.72 15.56 34.74
N TRP A 24 9.09 16.66 35.39
CA TRP A 24 10.29 17.44 35.08
C TRP A 24 11.56 16.87 35.70
N HIS A 25 11.44 15.84 36.56
CA HIS A 25 12.59 15.06 37.03
C HIS A 25 13.09 14.05 35.99
N ARG A 26 12.30 13.78 34.94
CA ARG A 26 12.73 12.95 33.81
C ARG A 26 13.90 13.62 33.07
N PRO A 27 14.74 12.86 32.34
CA PRO A 27 15.77 13.46 31.49
C PRO A 27 15.16 14.42 30.46
N GLN A 28 15.75 15.60 30.33
CA GLN A 28 15.43 16.52 29.24
C GLN A 28 16.07 16.03 27.95
N VAL A 29 15.33 16.15 26.84
CA VAL A 29 15.80 15.83 25.49
C VAL A 29 15.67 17.04 24.56
N GLU A 30 16.46 17.03 23.50
CA GLU A 30 16.44 18.05 22.44
C GLU A 30 15.55 17.60 21.29
N GLY A 31 14.86 18.52 20.63
CA GLY A 31 13.96 18.15 19.53
C GLY A 31 13.33 19.35 18.82
N ILE A 32 12.90 19.10 17.59
CA ILE A 32 12.12 20.00 16.75
C ILE A 32 10.86 19.28 16.25
N THR A 33 9.80 20.02 15.95
CA THR A 33 8.58 19.48 15.31
C THR A 33 8.50 19.94 13.86
N ILE A 34 7.96 19.11 12.96
CA ILE A 34 7.77 19.44 11.55
C ILE A 34 6.38 18.97 11.12
N ASP A 35 5.49 19.92 10.88
CA ASP A 35 4.06 19.63 10.70
C ASP A 35 3.43 20.49 9.61
N GLY A 36 2.14 20.26 9.37
CA GLY A 36 1.32 21.16 8.56
C GLY A 36 1.23 22.58 9.19
N PRO A 37 0.96 23.61 8.37
CA PRO A 37 0.80 24.97 8.87
C PRO A 37 -0.36 25.09 9.87
N ASP A 38 -1.46 24.39 9.63
CA ASP A 38 -2.67 24.42 10.47
C ASP A 38 -2.68 23.34 11.56
N SER A 39 -1.64 22.51 11.66
CA SER A 39 -1.53 21.45 12.66
C SER A 39 -1.38 22.03 14.06
N ARG A 40 -2.18 21.53 15.00
CA ARG A 40 -2.18 21.95 16.41
C ARG A 40 -1.97 20.80 17.38
N ASP A 41 -2.18 19.58 16.94
CA ASP A 41 -2.03 18.30 17.62
C ASP A 41 -0.68 17.66 17.26
N LEU A 42 0.41 18.27 17.71
CA LEU A 42 1.78 17.86 17.39
C LEU A 42 2.16 16.66 18.28
N ASP A 43 2.15 15.47 17.70
CA ASP A 43 2.41 14.19 18.38
C ASP A 43 3.90 13.93 18.60
N ASP A 44 4.72 14.26 17.61
CA ASP A 44 6.10 13.81 17.48
C ASP A 44 7.08 14.97 17.29
N ALA A 45 8.28 14.79 17.83
CA ALA A 45 9.43 15.63 17.60
C ALA A 45 10.65 14.76 17.30
N VAL A 46 11.61 15.29 16.54
CA VAL A 46 12.78 14.55 16.09
C VAL A 46 14.08 15.28 16.39
N TRP A 47 15.14 14.51 16.61
CA TRP A 47 16.52 14.99 16.75
C TRP A 47 17.48 13.94 16.19
N ILE A 48 18.53 14.35 15.48
CA ILE A 48 19.52 13.43 14.93
C ILE A 48 20.93 13.95 15.15
N GLU A 49 21.81 13.05 15.60
CA GLU A 49 23.21 13.36 15.88
C GLU A 49 24.11 12.41 15.09
N PRO A 50 25.05 12.90 14.27
CA PRO A 50 26.00 12.04 13.58
C PRO A 50 26.98 11.41 14.57
N THR A 51 27.40 10.18 14.30
CA THR A 51 28.47 9.49 15.03
C THR A 51 29.57 9.07 14.05
N PRO A 52 30.78 8.72 14.53
CA PRO A 52 31.84 8.21 13.64
C PRO A 52 31.45 6.96 12.81
N SER A 53 30.48 6.19 13.30
CA SER A 53 30.03 4.92 12.71
C SER A 53 28.59 4.97 12.16
N GLY A 54 27.92 6.12 12.18
CA GLY A 54 26.54 6.25 11.70
C GLY A 54 25.84 7.46 12.31
N ALA A 55 24.70 7.25 12.96
CA ALA A 55 23.94 8.32 13.60
C ALA A 55 23.09 7.81 14.78
N ILE A 56 22.69 8.72 15.64
CA ILE A 56 21.69 8.49 16.69
C ILE A 56 20.46 9.32 16.32
N LEU A 57 19.37 8.63 15.96
CA LEU A 57 18.07 9.25 15.79
C LEU A 57 17.29 9.17 17.10
N SER A 58 16.75 10.29 17.56
CA SER A 58 15.78 10.34 18.65
C SER A 58 14.43 10.80 18.13
N VAL A 59 13.38 10.06 18.50
CA VAL A 59 11.99 10.40 18.23
C VAL A 59 11.27 10.53 19.57
N HIS A 60 10.67 11.68 19.82
CA HIS A 60 10.04 12.03 21.07
C HIS A 60 8.53 12.14 20.85
N ILE A 61 7.76 11.27 21.50
CA ILE A 61 6.31 11.22 21.33
C ILE A 61 5.62 11.78 22.57
N ALA A 62 4.60 12.62 22.38
CA ALA A 62 3.78 13.18 23.45
C ALA A 62 3.27 12.06 24.40
N ASP A 63 3.49 12.21 25.71
CA ASP A 63 3.11 11.19 26.69
C ASP A 63 1.64 11.33 27.11
N VAL A 64 0.73 11.04 26.19
CA VAL A 64 -0.73 11.09 26.38
C VAL A 64 -1.20 10.20 27.54
N SER A 65 -0.49 9.10 27.79
CA SER A 65 -0.82 8.13 28.83
C SER A 65 -0.72 8.68 30.26
N GLU A 66 -0.02 9.81 30.48
CA GLU A 66 0.01 10.49 31.79
C GLU A 66 -1.33 11.13 32.15
N LEU A 67 -2.01 11.73 31.18
CA LEU A 67 -3.28 12.42 31.41
C LEU A 67 -4.50 11.52 31.14
N VAL A 68 -4.34 10.48 30.32
CA VAL A 68 -5.42 9.55 29.95
C VAL A 68 -5.17 8.19 30.59
N GLN A 69 -5.57 8.08 31.87
CA GLN A 69 -5.43 6.86 32.67
C GLN A 69 -6.45 5.79 32.27
N ILE A 70 -6.06 4.52 32.32
CA ILE A 70 -6.92 3.36 32.00
C ILE A 70 -8.19 3.40 32.87
N GLY A 71 -9.36 3.20 32.26
CA GLY A 71 -10.65 3.20 32.94
C GLY A 71 -11.20 4.58 33.29
N SER A 72 -10.47 5.67 33.01
CA SER A 72 -11.00 7.03 33.16
C SER A 72 -12.08 7.35 32.12
N ILE A 73 -12.82 8.46 32.31
CA ILE A 73 -13.78 8.92 31.30
C ILE A 73 -13.10 9.31 29.98
N LEU A 74 -11.88 9.85 30.04
CA LEU A 74 -11.11 10.21 28.85
C LEU A 74 -10.65 8.96 28.09
N ASP A 75 -10.30 7.90 28.80
CA ASP A 75 -9.96 6.61 28.21
C ASP A 75 -11.15 5.98 27.49
N ARG A 76 -12.32 5.94 28.13
CA ARG A 76 -13.56 5.47 27.48
C ARG A 76 -13.90 6.30 26.23
N VAL A 77 -13.68 7.61 26.28
CA VAL A 77 -13.87 8.49 25.11
C VAL A 77 -12.84 8.18 24.01
N ALA A 78 -11.58 7.98 24.35
CA ALA A 78 -10.54 7.62 23.40
C ALA A 78 -10.83 6.27 22.73
N ILE A 79 -11.28 5.26 23.49
CA ILE A 79 -11.71 3.97 22.95
C ILE A 79 -12.91 4.13 22.01
N ALA A 80 -13.95 4.85 22.46
CA ALA A 80 -15.17 5.04 21.67
C ALA A 80 -14.92 5.80 20.36
N ARG A 81 -13.99 6.76 20.35
CA ARG A 81 -13.65 7.54 19.14
C ARG A 81 -12.57 6.88 18.30
N THR A 82 -11.68 6.09 18.90
CA THR A 82 -10.58 5.30 18.30
C THR A 82 -9.50 6.09 17.55
N THR A 83 -9.89 7.06 16.73
CA THR A 83 -8.99 7.89 15.92
C THR A 83 -9.55 9.31 15.79
N THR A 84 -8.67 10.29 15.55
CA THR A 84 -9.10 11.61 15.06
C THR A 84 -9.52 11.48 13.60
N GLN A 85 -10.64 12.09 13.24
CA GLN A 85 -11.15 12.15 11.86
C GLN A 85 -10.85 13.53 11.28
N TYR A 86 -10.16 13.59 10.15
CA TYR A 86 -9.79 14.84 9.48
C TYR A 86 -10.67 15.08 8.25
N PHE A 87 -11.23 16.28 8.14
CA PHE A 87 -12.07 16.73 7.03
C PHE A 87 -11.40 17.92 6.33
N LYS A 88 -11.92 18.30 5.15
CA LYS A 88 -11.46 19.52 4.46
C LYS A 88 -11.59 20.79 5.32
N THR A 89 -12.59 20.81 6.21
CA THR A 89 -12.88 21.94 7.09
C THR A 89 -12.87 21.45 8.54
N GLY A 90 -11.67 21.27 9.09
CA GLY A 90 -11.45 20.91 10.50
C GLY A 90 -11.37 19.41 10.77
N ASN A 91 -11.46 19.04 12.04
CA ASN A 91 -11.32 17.66 12.51
C ASN A 91 -12.27 17.35 13.67
N VAL A 92 -12.56 16.06 13.85
CA VAL A 92 -13.23 15.50 15.03
C VAL A 92 -12.17 14.73 15.82
N PRO A 93 -11.61 15.34 16.88
CA PRO A 93 -10.46 14.76 17.57
C PRO A 93 -10.86 13.54 18.42
N MET A 94 -9.91 12.61 18.60
CA MET A 94 -10.04 11.48 19.52
C MET A 94 -10.14 11.94 20.98
N LEU A 95 -9.36 12.96 21.33
CA LEU A 95 -9.29 13.55 22.67
C LEU A 95 -9.84 14.99 22.67
N PRO A 96 -10.35 15.50 23.80
CA PRO A 96 -10.75 16.90 23.90
C PRO A 96 -9.60 17.86 23.56
N ARG A 97 -9.91 18.97 22.88
CA ARG A 97 -8.89 19.95 22.40
C ARG A 97 -8.00 20.53 23.51
N ALA A 98 -8.53 20.66 24.73
CA ALA A 98 -7.76 21.07 25.91
C ALA A 98 -6.61 20.11 26.27
N LEU A 99 -6.63 18.88 25.75
CA LEU A 99 -5.53 17.93 25.84
C LEU A 99 -4.76 17.90 24.52
N SER A 100 -5.45 17.59 23.41
CA SER A 100 -4.82 17.31 22.12
C SER A 100 -4.07 18.48 21.49
N GLU A 101 -4.56 19.71 21.68
CA GLU A 101 -4.02 20.91 21.02
C GLU A 101 -3.33 21.87 21.98
N ASP A 102 -3.28 21.52 23.27
CA ASP A 102 -2.76 22.36 24.32
C ASP A 102 -1.77 21.58 25.20
N LYS A 103 -2.28 20.83 26.19
CA LYS A 103 -1.45 20.22 27.25
C LYS A 103 -0.52 19.11 26.78
N LEU A 104 -0.86 18.40 25.70
CA LEU A 104 -0.08 17.27 25.19
C LEU A 104 0.71 17.61 23.92
N SER A 105 0.20 18.53 23.11
CA SER A 105 0.86 18.96 21.88
C SER A 105 2.26 19.53 22.16
N LEU A 106 3.24 19.10 21.37
CA LEU A 106 4.66 19.45 21.49
C LEU A 106 4.97 20.87 20.97
N TRP A 107 4.29 21.86 21.52
CA TRP A 107 4.43 23.26 21.15
C TRP A 107 5.85 23.79 21.36
N GLU A 108 6.24 24.67 20.44
CA GLU A 108 7.50 25.39 20.50
C GLU A 108 7.66 26.16 21.82
N TYR A 109 8.85 26.03 22.43
CA TYR A 109 9.25 26.61 23.70
C TYR A 109 8.39 26.27 24.92
N GLN A 110 7.57 25.23 24.85
CA GLN A 110 6.79 24.74 25.98
C GLN A 110 7.26 23.37 26.44
N ASP A 111 7.39 23.20 27.76
CA ASP A 111 7.83 21.94 28.36
C ASP A 111 6.70 20.91 28.29
N ARG A 112 7.00 19.71 27.77
CA ARG A 112 6.03 18.62 27.57
C ARG A 112 6.63 17.27 27.94
N PRO A 113 5.88 16.40 28.64
CA PRO A 113 6.34 15.04 28.88
C PRO A 113 6.32 14.23 27.59
N THR A 114 7.35 13.41 27.40
CA THR A 114 7.50 12.58 26.21
C THR A 114 7.92 11.16 26.59
N LEU A 115 7.63 10.22 25.71
CA LEU A 115 8.30 8.94 25.66
C LEU A 115 9.28 8.98 24.48
N THR A 116 10.57 8.84 24.76
CA THR A 116 11.63 8.94 23.75
C THR A 116 12.06 7.57 23.28
N ILE A 117 12.19 7.43 21.96
CA ILE A 117 12.77 6.28 21.27
C ILE A 117 14.09 6.76 20.69
N LYS A 118 15.20 6.25 21.23
CA LYS A 118 16.56 6.55 20.77
C LYS A 118 17.10 5.35 20.02
N ILE A 119 17.49 5.58 18.77
CA ILE A 119 17.84 4.55 17.79
C ILE A 119 19.26 4.83 17.31
N THR A 120 20.19 3.93 17.63
CA THR A 120 21.56 3.97 17.11
C THR A 120 21.59 3.25 15.77
N LEU A 121 22.01 3.96 14.73
CA LEU A 121 22.13 3.47 13.37
C LEU A 121 23.60 3.35 12.97
N ASN A 122 23.94 2.26 12.28
CA ASN A 122 25.25 2.13 11.63
C ASN A 122 25.27 2.84 10.25
N ARG A 123 26.43 2.86 9.58
CA ARG A 123 26.61 3.48 8.24
C ARG A 123 25.67 2.95 7.15
N ASN A 124 25.11 1.76 7.33
CA ASN A 124 24.17 1.14 6.40
C ASN A 124 22.70 1.41 6.80
N ALA A 125 22.45 2.31 7.75
CA ALA A 125 21.12 2.59 8.29
C ALA A 125 20.43 1.39 8.95
N GLU A 126 21.20 0.42 9.42
CA GLU A 126 20.69 -0.69 10.22
C GLU A 126 20.64 -0.29 11.70
N ILE A 127 19.59 -0.73 12.40
CA ILE A 127 19.42 -0.52 13.84
C ILE A 127 20.44 -1.38 14.59
N GLU A 128 21.37 -0.74 15.30
CA GLU A 128 22.29 -1.42 16.23
C GLU A 128 21.70 -1.51 17.63
N GLN A 129 21.00 -0.46 18.07
CA GLN A 129 20.43 -0.38 19.41
C GLN A 129 19.15 0.46 19.41
N THR A 130 18.17 0.02 20.19
CA THR A 130 16.95 0.78 20.51
C THR A 130 16.83 0.93 22.03
N GLU A 131 16.76 2.18 22.49
CA GLU A 131 16.50 2.55 23.87
C GLU A 131 15.17 3.31 23.94
N ILE A 132 14.32 2.94 24.91
CA ILE A 132 13.04 3.63 25.14
C ILE A 132 12.99 4.10 26.59
N PHE A 133 12.71 5.37 26.83
CA PHE A 133 12.68 5.94 28.17
C PHE A 133 11.74 7.14 28.28
N GLU A 134 11.22 7.37 29.49
CA GLU A 134 10.40 8.54 29.81
C GLU A 134 11.29 9.79 29.90
N SER A 135 10.87 10.88 29.27
CA SER A 135 11.61 12.13 29.16
C SER A 135 10.67 13.35 29.24
N TRP A 136 11.23 14.54 29.12
CA TRP A 136 10.48 15.73 28.76
C TRP A 136 11.24 16.55 27.71
N LEU A 137 10.50 17.25 26.86
CA LEU A 137 11.01 18.03 25.74
C LEU A 137 10.54 19.48 25.89
N ARG A 138 11.43 20.42 25.53
CA ARG A 138 11.05 21.77 25.15
C ARG A 138 11.36 21.94 23.67
N SER A 139 10.35 21.83 22.80
CA SER A 139 10.55 21.88 21.35
C SER A 139 11.26 23.19 20.97
N ARG A 140 12.39 23.09 20.27
CA ARG A 140 13.21 24.26 19.95
C ARG A 140 12.64 25.11 18.82
N ARG A 141 11.84 24.51 17.94
CA ARG A 141 11.16 25.18 16.83
C ARG A 141 10.05 24.30 16.27
N LYS A 142 8.90 24.89 15.93
CA LYS A 142 7.90 24.26 15.07
C LYS A 142 8.14 24.67 13.63
N PHE A 143 8.61 23.76 12.80
CA PHE A 143 8.74 23.99 11.37
C PHE A 143 7.46 23.64 10.64
N HIS A 144 7.18 24.37 9.56
CA HIS A 144 6.32 23.89 8.50
C HIS A 144 7.11 23.02 7.51
N TYR A 145 6.47 22.05 6.85
CA TYR A 145 7.15 21.19 5.87
C TYR A 145 7.95 21.99 4.83
N GLN A 146 7.38 23.05 4.25
CA GLN A 146 8.10 23.89 3.27
C GLN A 146 9.28 24.64 3.88
N GLU A 147 9.14 25.08 5.14
CA GLU A 147 10.16 25.86 5.86
C GLU A 147 11.37 24.99 6.21
N ALA A 148 11.16 23.77 6.70
CA ALA A 148 12.24 22.83 6.98
C ALA A 148 13.08 22.52 5.73
N GLU A 149 12.47 22.49 4.54
CA GLU A 149 13.20 22.30 3.28
C GLU A 149 13.99 23.55 2.87
N ALA A 150 13.51 24.74 3.20
CA ALA A 150 14.25 25.98 2.95
C ALA A 150 15.45 26.12 3.90
N VAL A 151 15.24 25.83 5.18
CA VAL A 151 16.25 26.03 6.24
C VAL A 151 17.48 25.16 6.07
N GLN A 152 17.35 23.92 5.57
CA GLN A 152 18.54 23.10 5.29
C GLN A 152 19.50 23.76 4.28
N ARG A 153 19.01 24.70 3.45
CA ARG A 153 19.79 25.40 2.41
C ARG A 153 20.31 26.76 2.88
N ASP A 154 20.01 27.17 4.10
CA ASP A 154 20.47 28.42 4.70
C ASP A 154 21.59 28.13 5.72
N PRO A 155 22.88 28.29 5.37
CA PRO A 155 23.98 28.01 6.29
C PRO A 155 24.03 28.92 7.52
N GLN A 156 23.24 29.99 7.56
CA GLN A 156 23.17 30.89 8.72
C GLN A 156 22.13 30.43 9.76
N ASP A 157 21.19 29.56 9.38
CA ASP A 157 20.19 29.06 10.32
C ASP A 157 20.81 28.01 11.26
N PRO A 158 20.62 28.12 12.59
CA PRO A 158 21.17 27.17 13.56
C PRO A 158 20.76 25.70 13.34
N PHE A 159 19.64 25.45 12.66
CA PHE A 159 19.13 24.09 12.40
C PHE A 159 19.53 23.53 11.03
N ALA A 160 20.28 24.28 10.22
CA ALA A 160 20.64 23.85 8.87
C ALA A 160 21.37 22.50 8.87
N ASN A 161 22.40 22.33 9.71
CA ASN A 161 23.18 21.09 9.79
C ASN A 161 22.35 19.90 10.30
N LEU A 162 21.46 20.13 11.28
CA LEU A 162 20.55 19.11 11.81
C LEU A 162 19.62 18.62 10.70
N LEU A 163 18.98 19.54 9.98
CA LEU A 163 18.05 19.22 8.90
C LEU A 163 18.77 18.55 7.73
N GLN A 164 19.93 19.04 7.29
CA GLN A 164 20.75 18.38 6.26
C GLN A 164 21.07 16.92 6.63
N THR A 165 21.48 16.69 7.87
CA THR A 165 21.75 15.34 8.38
C THR A 165 20.46 14.50 8.35
N ALA A 166 19.34 15.05 8.84
CA ALA A 166 18.08 14.35 8.88
C ALA A 166 17.58 13.95 7.48
N TYR A 167 17.68 14.85 6.49
CA TYR A 167 17.33 14.55 5.10
C TYR A 167 18.21 13.44 4.52
N ALA A 168 19.52 13.50 4.70
CA ALA A 168 20.43 12.49 4.17
C ALA A 168 20.12 11.09 4.70
N TRP A 169 19.83 10.97 6.00
CA TRP A 169 19.43 9.69 6.61
C TRP A 169 18.05 9.22 6.16
N ALA A 170 17.08 10.12 6.07
CA ALA A 170 15.74 9.76 5.57
C ALA A 170 15.78 9.29 4.11
N GLU A 171 16.56 9.93 3.25
CA GLU A 171 16.75 9.49 1.86
C GLU A 171 17.44 8.13 1.77
N GLN A 172 18.40 7.84 2.67
CA GLN A 172 19.01 6.52 2.76
C GLN A 172 17.98 5.46 3.19
N LEU A 173 17.26 5.69 4.29
CA LEU A 173 16.21 4.80 4.79
C LEU A 173 15.14 4.51 3.73
N TYR A 174 14.70 5.55 3.01
CA TYR A 174 13.73 5.40 1.93
C TYR A 174 14.25 4.51 0.81
N ARG A 175 15.49 4.76 0.33
CA ARG A 175 16.11 3.95 -0.73
C ARG A 175 16.29 2.51 -0.30
N ASP A 176 16.75 2.27 0.92
CA ASP A 176 16.95 0.92 1.44
C ASP A 176 15.62 0.16 1.53
N ARG A 177 14.55 0.84 1.94
CA ARG A 177 13.20 0.27 2.02
C ARG A 177 12.63 -0.03 0.63
N LEU A 178 12.86 0.83 -0.36
CA LEU A 178 12.50 0.55 -1.76
C LEU A 178 13.28 -0.64 -2.32
N ASN A 179 14.60 -0.69 -2.11
CA ASN A 179 15.46 -1.78 -2.57
C ASN A 179 15.14 -3.11 -1.89
N ALA A 180 14.69 -3.07 -0.63
CA ALA A 180 14.18 -4.24 0.07
C ALA A 180 12.81 -4.71 -0.47
N GLY A 181 12.12 -3.86 -1.24
CA GLY A 181 10.88 -4.22 -1.89
C GLY A 181 9.62 -3.67 -1.21
N ALA A 182 9.66 -2.54 -0.50
CA ALA A 182 8.44 -1.88 -0.05
C ALA A 182 7.63 -1.20 -1.17
N ILE A 183 6.34 -1.50 -1.22
CA ILE A 183 5.37 -0.98 -2.20
C ILE A 183 4.45 0.09 -1.61
N GLY A 184 4.30 0.12 -0.27
CA GLY A 184 3.51 1.11 0.43
C GLY A 184 4.38 2.23 0.99
N GLY A 185 3.81 3.43 1.11
CA GLY A 185 4.56 4.60 1.50
C GLY A 185 5.60 4.97 0.44
N THR A 186 5.26 4.94 -0.83
CA THR A 186 6.21 5.23 -1.91
C THR A 186 5.69 6.31 -2.85
N LEU A 187 6.59 7.07 -3.44
CA LEU A 187 6.27 7.99 -4.52
C LEU A 187 6.11 7.23 -5.84
N THR A 188 5.03 7.52 -6.55
CA THR A 188 4.84 7.10 -7.95
C THR A 188 5.69 7.96 -8.89
N ALA A 189 5.85 7.53 -10.14
CA ALA A 189 6.56 8.31 -11.16
C ALA A 189 5.92 9.68 -11.43
N GLN A 190 4.62 9.81 -11.19
CA GLN A 190 3.86 11.06 -11.31
C GLN A 190 3.96 11.96 -10.07
N GLY A 191 4.64 11.50 -9.01
CA GLY A 191 4.80 12.23 -7.75
C GLY A 191 3.65 12.04 -6.76
N ASP A 192 2.64 11.22 -7.07
CA ASP A 192 1.57 10.87 -6.13
C ASP A 192 2.10 9.90 -5.08
N TRP A 193 1.57 9.99 -3.85
CA TRP A 193 1.95 9.14 -2.74
C TRP A 193 1.07 7.90 -2.66
N LEU A 194 1.68 6.73 -2.64
CA LEU A 194 0.99 5.45 -2.54
C LEU A 194 0.95 4.97 -1.08
N THR A 195 -0.23 4.68 -0.53
CA THR A 195 -0.38 4.18 0.84
C THR A 195 -0.09 2.69 0.97
N GLU A 196 -0.06 2.17 2.19
CA GLU A 196 0.09 0.73 2.46
C GLU A 196 -1.02 -0.13 1.87
N GLU A 197 -2.21 0.43 1.63
CA GLU A 197 -3.36 -0.26 1.04
C GLU A 197 -3.49 0.00 -0.48
N GLY A 198 -2.53 0.72 -1.06
CA GLY A 198 -2.52 1.05 -2.49
C GLY A 198 -3.36 2.27 -2.88
N ASN A 199 -3.83 3.07 -1.92
CA ASN A 199 -4.55 4.32 -2.22
C ASN A 199 -3.59 5.43 -2.65
N LEU A 200 -4.04 6.35 -3.51
CA LEU A 200 -3.25 7.53 -3.91
C LEU A 200 -3.61 8.73 -3.05
N ILE A 201 -2.58 9.41 -2.56
CA ILE A 201 -2.69 10.73 -1.95
C ILE A 201 -2.01 11.71 -2.91
N GLN A 202 -2.82 12.61 -3.47
CA GLN A 202 -2.36 13.67 -4.36
C GLN A 202 -2.02 14.92 -3.56
N GLY A 203 -0.93 15.60 -3.90
CA GLY A 203 -0.57 16.86 -3.25
C GLY A 203 0.83 17.33 -3.59
N LYS A 204 1.19 18.51 -3.05
CA LYS A 204 2.56 19.00 -3.14
C LYS A 204 3.40 18.31 -2.07
N HIS A 205 4.39 17.54 -2.51
CA HIS A 205 5.28 16.81 -1.61
C HIS A 205 6.61 17.56 -1.45
N TYR A 206 6.87 18.00 -0.23
CA TYR A 206 8.19 18.46 0.23
C TYR A 206 9.05 17.28 0.70
N SER A 207 10.37 17.39 0.59
CA SER A 207 11.31 16.37 1.13
C SER A 207 11.11 16.16 2.63
N SER A 208 10.60 17.18 3.32
CA SER A 208 10.28 17.16 4.77
C SER A 208 9.21 16.12 5.12
N HIS A 209 8.27 15.81 4.20
CA HIS A 209 7.31 14.75 4.42
C HIS A 209 8.00 13.38 4.41
N LEU A 210 8.95 13.18 3.50
CA LEU A 210 9.73 11.96 3.43
C LEU A 210 10.58 11.78 4.70
N LEU A 211 11.21 12.87 5.16
CA LEU A 211 11.96 12.91 6.42
C LEU A 211 11.13 12.38 7.59
N ILE A 212 10.00 13.04 7.87
CA ILE A 212 9.16 12.66 9.01
C ILE A 212 8.62 11.24 8.82
N GLN A 213 8.19 10.88 7.62
CA GLN A 213 7.70 9.53 7.38
C GLN A 213 8.74 8.46 7.70
N GLU A 214 9.94 8.53 7.13
CA GLU A 214 10.93 7.46 7.33
C GLU A 214 11.39 7.40 8.78
N PHE A 215 11.46 8.53 9.48
CA PHE A 215 11.77 8.56 10.91
C PHE A 215 10.66 7.92 11.74
N MET A 216 9.39 8.18 11.42
CA MET A 216 8.26 7.54 12.10
C MET A 216 8.17 6.05 11.79
N ILE A 217 8.40 5.63 10.54
CA ILE A 217 8.45 4.20 10.16
C ILE A 217 9.58 3.50 10.92
N LEU A 218 10.76 4.12 10.99
CA LEU A 218 11.91 3.56 11.70
C LEU A 218 11.61 3.44 13.20
N ALA A 219 11.02 4.46 13.83
CA ALA A 219 10.63 4.43 15.23
C ALA A 219 9.58 3.34 15.52
N ASN A 220 8.55 3.25 14.70
CA ASN A 220 7.51 2.22 14.79
C ASN A 220 8.09 0.80 14.63
N ARG A 221 9.01 0.61 13.68
CA ARG A 221 9.75 -0.65 13.49
C ARG A 221 10.62 -0.98 14.70
N ALA A 222 11.38 -0.02 15.20
CA ALA A 222 12.30 -0.20 16.32
C ALA A 222 11.55 -0.60 17.60
N VAL A 223 10.41 0.06 17.89
CA VAL A 223 9.56 -0.31 19.02
C VAL A 223 8.95 -1.70 18.83
N ALA A 224 8.45 -2.03 17.63
CA ALA A 224 7.90 -3.35 17.35
C ALA A 224 8.93 -4.47 17.53
N GLN A 225 10.17 -4.27 17.06
CA GLN A 225 11.29 -5.19 17.27
C GLN A 225 11.64 -5.29 18.77
N TRP A 226 11.74 -4.16 19.47
CA TRP A 226 12.03 -4.14 20.90
C TRP A 226 11.01 -4.94 21.73
N LEU A 227 9.71 -4.80 21.41
CA LEU A 227 8.62 -5.55 22.02
C LEU A 227 8.70 -7.05 21.68
N ALA A 228 8.90 -7.38 20.41
CA ALA A 228 8.93 -8.75 19.91
C ALA A 228 10.11 -9.55 20.49
N GLU A 229 11.31 -8.98 20.53
CA GLU A 229 12.52 -9.59 21.11
C GLU A 229 12.38 -9.90 22.61
N ARG A 230 11.43 -9.25 23.29
CA ARG A 230 11.20 -9.34 24.73
C ARG A 230 9.90 -10.06 25.09
N ASP A 231 9.19 -10.62 24.11
CA ASP A 231 7.89 -11.30 24.29
C ASP A 231 6.82 -10.45 24.96
N ILE A 232 6.84 -9.14 24.71
CA ILE A 232 5.87 -8.25 25.31
C ILE A 232 4.65 -8.21 24.38
N PRO A 233 3.48 -8.71 24.82
CA PRO A 233 2.27 -8.59 24.02
C PRO A 233 1.94 -7.12 23.78
N ALA A 234 1.65 -6.76 22.54
CA ALA A 234 1.34 -5.40 22.10
C ALA A 234 0.43 -5.45 20.88
N LEU A 235 -0.13 -4.31 20.43
CA LEU A 235 -0.84 -4.27 19.16
C LEU A 235 0.14 -4.04 18.01
N TYR A 236 0.44 -5.10 17.28
CA TYR A 236 1.16 -5.02 16.02
C TYR A 236 0.22 -4.57 14.91
N ARG A 237 0.74 -3.75 13.97
CA ARG A 237 0.05 -3.36 12.74
C ARG A 237 0.48 -4.36 11.68
N ASN A 238 -0.35 -5.36 11.42
CA ASN A 238 -0.05 -6.39 10.44
C ASN A 238 -0.65 -6.02 9.09
N HIS A 239 0.00 -6.47 8.03
CA HIS A 239 -0.50 -6.29 6.67
C HIS A 239 -0.10 -7.49 5.83
N THR A 240 -1.05 -8.05 5.09
CA THR A 240 -0.86 -9.23 4.25
C THR A 240 -1.33 -8.97 2.81
N ALA A 241 -0.88 -9.79 1.87
CA ALA A 241 -1.41 -9.81 0.53
C ALA A 241 -2.55 -10.85 0.42
N ARG A 242 -3.46 -10.64 -0.54
CA ARG A 242 -4.48 -11.61 -0.93
C ARG A 242 -3.81 -12.81 -1.60
N ALA A 243 -4.46 -13.98 -1.54
CA ALA A 243 -3.94 -15.20 -2.16
C ALA A 243 -3.71 -15.08 -3.68
N ILE A 244 -4.44 -14.18 -4.35
CA ILE A 244 -4.30 -13.90 -5.79
C ILE A 244 -3.12 -12.97 -6.14
N ALA A 245 -2.46 -12.38 -5.14
CA ALA A 245 -1.33 -11.50 -5.38
C ALA A 245 -0.15 -12.29 -5.97
N PRO A 246 0.52 -11.77 -7.01
CA PRO A 246 1.73 -12.38 -7.51
C PRO A 246 2.89 -12.13 -6.53
N ASP A 247 4.06 -12.69 -6.81
CA ASP A 247 5.26 -12.40 -6.03
C ASP A 247 5.66 -10.94 -6.17
N ARG A 248 6.48 -10.48 -5.22
CA ARG A 248 6.85 -9.07 -5.07
C ARG A 248 7.56 -8.53 -6.33
N GLU A 249 8.43 -9.30 -6.95
CA GLU A 249 9.11 -8.92 -8.19
C GLU A 249 8.10 -8.67 -9.31
N THR A 250 7.17 -9.61 -9.51
CA THR A 250 6.10 -9.46 -10.51
C THR A 250 5.19 -8.27 -10.22
N MET A 251 4.89 -7.98 -8.94
CA MET A 251 4.14 -6.78 -8.56
C MET A 251 4.89 -5.51 -8.98
N TYR A 252 6.19 -5.44 -8.72
CA TYR A 252 7.02 -4.31 -9.13
C TYR A 252 7.07 -4.12 -10.64
N GLN A 253 7.35 -5.19 -11.39
CA GLN A 253 7.35 -5.13 -12.85
C GLN A 253 5.99 -4.67 -13.39
N THR A 254 4.90 -5.15 -12.79
CA THR A 254 3.56 -4.68 -13.14
C THR A 254 3.41 -3.18 -12.87
N MET A 255 3.79 -2.70 -11.68
CA MET A 255 3.73 -1.27 -11.35
C MET A 255 4.55 -0.40 -12.31
N LEU A 256 5.74 -0.85 -12.71
CA LEU A 256 6.58 -0.16 -13.69
C LEU A 256 5.98 -0.16 -15.10
N SER A 257 5.26 -1.22 -15.47
CA SER A 257 4.59 -1.33 -16.77
C SER A 257 3.31 -0.50 -16.86
N LEU A 258 2.66 -0.21 -15.72
CA LEU A 258 1.44 0.57 -15.67
C LEU A 258 1.74 2.07 -15.85
N GLY A 259 1.20 2.65 -16.92
CA GLY A 259 1.48 4.03 -17.32
C GLY A 259 0.82 5.13 -16.46
N SER A 260 0.01 4.79 -15.45
CA SER A 260 -0.66 5.78 -14.60
C SER A 260 -0.71 5.36 -13.14
N ALA A 261 -0.58 6.34 -12.23
CA ALA A 261 -0.73 6.14 -10.79
C ALA A 261 -2.09 5.51 -10.44
N GLN A 262 -3.17 5.91 -11.15
CA GLN A 262 -4.50 5.35 -10.93
C GLN A 262 -4.58 3.86 -11.24
N ALA A 263 -3.95 3.41 -12.34
CA ALA A 263 -3.91 1.99 -12.68
C ALA A 263 -3.07 1.20 -11.67
N ILE A 264 -1.95 1.76 -11.21
CA ILE A 264 -1.13 1.18 -10.13
C ILE A 264 -1.98 0.99 -8.86
N SER A 265 -2.69 2.04 -8.45
CA SER A 265 -3.55 2.02 -7.27
C SER A 265 -4.65 0.97 -7.35
N GLN A 266 -5.37 0.90 -8.48
CA GLN A 266 -6.40 -0.11 -8.72
C GLN A 266 -5.83 -1.54 -8.68
N ARG A 267 -4.66 -1.75 -9.31
CA ARG A 267 -4.02 -3.06 -9.33
C ARG A 267 -3.57 -3.48 -7.94
N LEU A 268 -2.96 -2.58 -7.17
CA LEU A 268 -2.55 -2.87 -5.79
C LEU A 268 -3.74 -3.11 -4.86
N ALA A 269 -4.83 -2.36 -4.98
CA ALA A 269 -6.05 -2.59 -4.21
C ALA A 269 -6.65 -3.99 -4.47
N SER A 270 -6.42 -4.58 -5.65
CA SER A 270 -6.81 -5.95 -5.97
C SER A 270 -5.92 -7.02 -5.35
N TRP A 271 -4.71 -6.68 -4.91
CA TRP A 271 -3.71 -7.60 -4.35
C TRP A 271 -3.52 -7.47 -2.84
N LEU A 272 -3.75 -6.29 -2.27
CA LEU A 272 -3.47 -6.00 -0.87
C LEU A 272 -4.71 -6.24 -0.01
N ASN A 273 -4.50 -6.77 1.19
CA ASN A 273 -5.53 -6.76 2.23
C ASN A 273 -5.51 -5.42 2.95
N ARG A 274 -6.50 -5.18 3.80
CA ARG A 274 -6.42 -4.09 4.75
C ARG A 274 -5.44 -4.47 5.85
N ALA A 275 -4.66 -3.50 6.32
CA ALA A 275 -3.83 -3.70 7.49
C ALA A 275 -4.71 -3.67 8.75
N ASP A 276 -4.38 -4.50 9.74
CA ASP A 276 -5.16 -4.70 10.97
C ASP A 276 -4.28 -4.66 12.22
N TYR A 277 -4.91 -4.63 13.40
CA TYR A 277 -4.21 -4.66 14.68
C TYR A 277 -4.45 -6.00 15.38
N SER A 278 -3.38 -6.65 15.79
CA SER A 278 -3.44 -7.94 16.48
C SER A 278 -2.26 -8.10 17.44
N PRO A 279 -2.42 -8.84 18.56
CA PRO A 279 -1.30 -9.23 19.40
C PRO A 279 -0.39 -10.28 18.76
N ALA A 280 -0.84 -10.95 17.69
CA ALA A 280 0.01 -11.83 16.90
C ALA A 280 0.89 -10.99 15.98
N LEU A 281 2.21 -11.24 16.01
CA LEU A 281 3.15 -10.64 15.08
C LEU A 281 3.20 -11.46 13.78
N ILE A 282 2.75 -10.85 12.68
CA ILE A 282 2.76 -11.46 11.33
C ILE A 282 3.75 -10.73 10.42
N GLY A 283 3.85 -9.40 10.58
CA GLY A 283 4.66 -8.52 9.74
C GLY A 283 3.80 -7.62 8.85
N HIS A 284 4.47 -6.75 8.11
CA HIS A 284 3.84 -5.69 7.32
C HIS A 284 4.25 -5.76 5.86
N PHE A 285 3.40 -6.39 5.04
CA PHE A 285 3.68 -6.71 3.65
C PHE A 285 4.07 -5.50 2.80
N ALA A 286 3.26 -4.44 2.80
CA ALA A 286 3.51 -3.28 1.94
C ALA A 286 4.76 -2.48 2.31
N LEU A 287 5.12 -2.44 3.61
CA LEU A 287 6.35 -1.78 4.05
C LEU A 287 7.58 -2.70 3.97
N ASN A 288 7.35 -3.98 3.68
CA ASN A 288 8.34 -5.06 3.75
C ASN A 288 9.09 -5.10 5.09
N LEU A 289 8.33 -5.07 6.19
CA LEU A 289 8.89 -5.09 7.54
C LEU A 289 8.46 -6.35 8.29
N PRO A 290 9.37 -7.09 8.95
CA PRO A 290 9.01 -8.28 9.70
C PRO A 290 8.27 -7.96 11.01
N ALA A 291 8.44 -6.74 11.53
CA ALA A 291 7.72 -6.25 12.70
C ALA A 291 7.39 -4.76 12.55
N TYR A 292 6.14 -4.42 12.83
CA TYR A 292 5.65 -3.05 12.75
C TYR A 292 4.49 -2.86 13.74
N CYS A 293 4.48 -1.73 14.45
CA CYS A 293 3.39 -1.31 15.31
C CYS A 293 3.29 0.20 15.25
N HIS A 294 2.10 0.75 15.47
CA HIS A 294 1.97 2.19 15.60
C HIS A 294 2.29 2.66 17.02
N PHE A 295 3.09 3.72 17.12
CA PHE A 295 3.58 4.28 18.37
C PHE A 295 3.79 5.80 18.35
N THR A 296 3.71 6.45 17.20
CA THR A 296 4.13 7.84 16.98
C THR A 296 2.99 8.85 16.84
N SER A 297 1.74 8.50 17.16
CA SER A 297 0.57 9.37 16.92
C SER A 297 -0.53 9.26 17.99
N LEU A 298 -0.18 9.39 19.27
CA LEU A 298 -1.05 9.07 20.39
C LEU A 298 -2.22 10.02 20.61
N ILE A 299 -2.08 11.28 20.22
CA ILE A 299 -3.14 12.28 20.37
C ILE A 299 -4.33 11.92 19.48
N ARG A 300 -4.06 11.21 18.38
CA ARG A 300 -5.01 10.90 17.32
C ARG A 300 -5.24 9.43 17.05
N ARG A 301 -4.56 8.49 17.71
CA ARG A 301 -4.73 7.04 17.47
C ARG A 301 -4.66 6.21 18.76
N LEU A 302 -5.70 5.40 18.97
CA LEU A 302 -5.84 4.54 20.16
C LEU A 302 -4.77 3.43 20.25
N ALA A 303 -4.40 2.82 19.11
CA ALA A 303 -3.40 1.75 19.07
C ALA A 303 -2.05 2.20 19.68
N ASP A 304 -1.62 3.42 19.35
CA ASP A 304 -0.41 4.03 19.88
C ASP A 304 -0.52 4.24 21.41
N LEU A 305 -1.67 4.70 21.91
CA LEU A 305 -1.92 4.88 23.35
C LEU A 305 -1.85 3.55 24.11
N ILE A 306 -2.40 2.47 23.52
CA ILE A 306 -2.31 1.11 24.07
C ILE A 306 -0.85 0.66 24.15
N ASN A 307 -0.10 0.80 23.06
CA ASN A 307 1.31 0.40 23.01
C ASN A 307 2.19 1.21 23.97
N HIS A 308 1.95 2.50 24.16
CA HIS A 308 2.67 3.30 25.16
C HIS A 308 2.40 2.82 26.59
N ARG A 309 1.15 2.50 26.94
CA ARG A 309 0.82 1.95 28.27
C ARG A 309 1.58 0.66 28.53
N ILE A 310 1.68 -0.21 27.52
CA ILE A 310 2.41 -1.48 27.59
C ILE A 310 3.90 -1.24 27.80
N VAL A 311 4.51 -0.36 26.98
CA VAL A 311 5.93 -0.01 27.11
C VAL A 311 6.23 0.60 28.48
N LYS A 312 5.42 1.56 28.94
CA LYS A 312 5.63 2.21 30.24
C LYS A 312 5.46 1.26 31.42
N ALA A 313 4.46 0.39 31.39
CA ALA A 313 4.31 -0.65 32.39
C ALA A 313 5.58 -1.51 32.45
N ARG A 314 6.14 -1.89 31.29
CA ARG A 314 7.41 -2.62 31.23
C ARG A 314 8.60 -1.83 31.80
N LEU A 315 8.76 -0.57 31.41
CA LEU A 315 9.85 0.30 31.88
C LEU A 315 9.79 0.51 33.40
N ARG A 316 8.59 0.57 33.98
CA ARG A 316 8.35 0.75 35.42
C ARG A 316 8.35 -0.57 36.21
N GLY A 317 8.57 -1.71 35.56
CA GLY A 317 8.52 -3.04 36.21
C GLY A 317 7.12 -3.42 36.71
N GLN A 318 6.07 -2.86 36.12
CA GLN A 318 4.66 -3.10 36.46
C GLN A 318 4.10 -4.30 35.67
N PRO A 319 3.02 -4.94 36.15
CA PRO A 319 2.33 -5.97 35.38
C PRO A 319 1.79 -5.44 34.05
N PRO A 320 1.65 -6.30 33.01
CA PRO A 320 1.05 -5.89 31.75
C PRO A 320 -0.35 -5.28 31.96
N PRO A 321 -0.65 -4.13 31.35
CA PRO A 321 -1.92 -3.43 31.54
C PRO A 321 -3.10 -4.12 30.85
N TYR A 322 -2.81 -5.02 29.90
CA TYR A 322 -3.81 -5.77 29.14
C TYR A 322 -3.38 -7.24 29.01
N THR A 323 -4.36 -8.12 29.02
CA THR A 323 -4.23 -9.52 28.62
C THR A 323 -4.23 -9.64 27.09
N ILE A 324 -3.75 -10.77 26.55
CA ILE A 324 -3.79 -11.05 25.11
C ILE A 324 -5.23 -10.97 24.57
N LYS A 325 -6.20 -11.51 25.31
CA LYS A 325 -7.62 -11.47 24.93
C LYS A 325 -8.17 -10.04 24.86
N GLU A 326 -7.78 -9.16 25.78
CA GLU A 326 -8.15 -7.75 25.73
C GLU A 326 -7.52 -7.05 24.53
N LEU A 327 -6.26 -7.37 24.18
CA LEU A 327 -5.61 -6.84 22.98
C LEU A 327 -6.32 -7.31 21.70
N GLU A 328 -6.71 -8.58 21.60
CA GLU A 328 -7.51 -9.09 20.47
C GLU A 328 -8.83 -8.32 20.33
N GLN A 329 -9.54 -8.11 21.44
CA GLN A 329 -10.80 -7.35 21.47
C GLN A 329 -10.59 -5.88 21.06
N LEU A 330 -9.52 -5.24 21.54
CA LEU A 330 -9.18 -3.87 21.17
C LEU A 330 -8.80 -3.77 19.69
N GLY A 331 -8.05 -4.73 19.15
CA GLY A 331 -7.73 -4.81 17.71
C GLY A 331 -8.99 -4.93 16.85
N GLN A 332 -9.91 -5.82 17.22
CA GLN A 332 -11.21 -5.99 16.55
C GLN A 332 -12.08 -4.73 16.63
N HIS A 333 -12.13 -4.08 17.80
CA HIS A 333 -12.84 -2.82 18.00
C HIS A 333 -12.31 -1.71 17.08
N ILE A 334 -10.99 -1.53 17.03
CA ILE A 334 -10.35 -0.54 16.15
C ILE A 334 -10.71 -0.83 14.69
N ALA A 335 -10.64 -2.09 14.26
CA ALA A 335 -10.98 -2.48 12.89
C ALA A 335 -12.47 -2.21 12.57
N GLN A 336 -13.37 -2.45 13.52
CA GLN A 336 -14.80 -2.17 13.33
C GLN A 336 -15.08 -0.68 13.19
N VAL A 337 -14.55 0.16 14.11
CA VAL A 337 -14.77 1.61 14.07
C VAL A 337 -14.21 2.21 12.78
N ASN A 338 -13.05 1.76 12.30
CA ASN A 338 -12.50 2.24 11.04
C ASN A 338 -13.39 1.87 9.84
N ARG A 339 -13.95 0.65 9.80
CA ARG A 339 -14.93 0.26 8.75
C ARG A 339 -16.18 1.13 8.80
N ASP A 340 -16.70 1.41 9.98
CA ASP A 340 -17.88 2.26 10.15
C ASP A 340 -17.60 3.69 9.65
N ILE A 341 -16.44 4.27 9.97
CA ILE A 341 -16.02 5.60 9.49
C ILE A 341 -15.93 5.64 7.96
N GLU A 342 -15.32 4.63 7.35
CA GLU A 342 -15.20 4.56 5.90
C GLU A 342 -16.56 4.42 5.22
N GLN A 343 -17.45 3.59 5.76
CA GLN A 343 -18.81 3.42 5.27
C GLN A 343 -19.61 4.72 5.39
N GLU A 344 -19.58 5.38 6.56
CA GLU A 344 -20.21 6.70 6.77
C GLU A 344 -19.68 7.75 5.79
N THR A 345 -18.37 7.73 5.51
CA THR A 345 -17.74 8.63 4.53
C THR A 345 -18.24 8.34 3.12
N ALA A 346 -18.29 7.07 2.72
CA ALA A 346 -18.79 6.66 1.41
C ALA A 346 -20.26 7.05 1.22
N ASP A 347 -21.10 6.81 2.23
CA ASP A 347 -22.52 7.15 2.21
C ASP A 347 -22.74 8.66 2.15
N TYR A 348 -21.99 9.46 2.92
CA TYR A 348 -22.06 10.93 2.85
C TYR A 348 -21.73 11.46 1.45
N PHE A 349 -20.66 10.98 0.81
CA PHE A 349 -20.30 11.43 -0.53
C PHE A 349 -21.30 10.96 -1.57
N LYS A 350 -21.87 9.77 -1.41
CA LYS A 350 -22.95 9.26 -2.26
C LYS A 350 -24.19 10.15 -2.19
N GLU A 351 -24.66 10.49 -0.99
CA GLU A 351 -25.81 11.38 -0.78
C GLU A 351 -25.56 12.78 -1.32
N LYS A 352 -24.37 13.34 -1.08
CA LYS A 352 -24.00 14.67 -1.59
C LYS A 352 -23.96 14.69 -3.13
N HIS A 353 -23.42 13.65 -3.75
CA HIS A 353 -23.42 13.52 -5.21
C HIS A 353 -24.84 13.38 -5.75
N GLN A 354 -25.72 12.67 -5.05
CA GLN A 354 -27.13 12.57 -5.42
C GLN A 354 -27.86 13.92 -5.36
N GLN A 355 -27.61 14.74 -4.33
CA GLN A 355 -28.21 16.08 -4.24
C GLN A 355 -27.73 17.01 -5.35
N VAL A 356 -26.42 16.98 -5.66
CA VAL A 356 -25.85 17.75 -6.77
C VAL A 356 -26.44 17.31 -8.11
N TYR A 357 -26.58 16.00 -8.33
CA TYR A 357 -27.24 15.47 -9.51
C TYR A 357 -28.67 16.00 -9.64
N GLN A 358 -29.48 15.90 -8.58
CA GLN A 358 -30.88 16.34 -8.60
C GLN A 358 -31.02 17.83 -8.90
N ALA A 359 -30.12 18.69 -8.38
CA ALA A 359 -30.13 20.11 -8.68
C ALA A 359 -29.75 20.40 -10.15
N GLN A 360 -28.63 19.82 -10.61
CA GLN A 360 -28.11 20.06 -11.97
C GLN A 360 -29.04 19.54 -13.06
N VAL A 361 -29.80 18.48 -12.78
CA VAL A 361 -30.77 17.92 -13.71
C VAL A 361 -32.04 18.77 -13.81
N GLN A 362 -32.44 19.46 -12.75
CA GLN A 362 -33.60 20.35 -12.76
C GLN A 362 -33.34 21.67 -13.50
N ASP A 363 -32.08 22.06 -13.62
CA ASP A 363 -31.65 23.28 -14.31
C ASP A 363 -30.86 22.95 -15.59
N SER A 364 -31.48 23.17 -16.74
CA SER A 364 -30.85 22.92 -18.05
C SER A 364 -29.58 23.76 -18.29
N GLU A 365 -29.49 24.96 -17.71
CA GLU A 365 -28.31 25.82 -17.84
C GLU A 365 -27.15 25.26 -17.00
N GLU A 366 -27.41 24.81 -15.78
CA GLU A 366 -26.39 24.13 -14.95
C GLU A 366 -25.88 22.84 -15.58
N LEU A 367 -26.78 22.01 -16.12
CA LEU A 367 -26.42 20.77 -16.82
C LEU A 367 -25.43 21.04 -17.96
N SER A 368 -25.72 22.05 -18.78
CA SER A 368 -24.89 22.44 -19.93
C SER A 368 -23.52 23.01 -19.51
N ASN A 369 -23.47 23.67 -18.34
CA ASN A 369 -22.25 24.28 -17.80
C ASN A 369 -21.37 23.32 -16.99
N THR A 370 -21.80 22.08 -16.75
CA THR A 370 -20.98 21.10 -16.02
C THR A 370 -19.65 20.80 -16.72
N SER A 371 -18.58 20.65 -15.94
CA SER A 371 -17.30 20.17 -16.48
C SER A 371 -17.42 18.75 -17.02
N GLU A 372 -16.48 18.31 -17.87
CA GLU A 372 -16.46 16.93 -18.39
C GLU A 372 -16.46 15.89 -17.25
N LYS A 373 -15.66 16.13 -16.21
CA LYS A 373 -15.54 15.24 -15.05
C LYS A 373 -16.83 15.19 -14.22
N GLU A 374 -17.55 16.30 -14.10
CA GLU A 374 -18.85 16.34 -13.42
C GLU A 374 -19.91 15.62 -14.25
N PHE A 375 -19.91 15.83 -15.56
CA PHE A 375 -20.82 15.15 -16.46
C PHE A 375 -20.64 13.62 -16.44
N SER A 376 -19.40 13.12 -16.38
CA SER A 376 -19.17 11.66 -16.23
C SER A 376 -19.80 11.07 -14.97
N LYS A 377 -19.81 11.84 -13.87
CA LYS A 377 -20.48 11.42 -12.63
C LYS A 377 -21.99 11.45 -12.77
N LEU A 378 -22.53 12.47 -13.43
CA LEU A 378 -23.97 12.56 -13.72
C LEU A 378 -24.44 11.42 -14.61
N LEU A 379 -23.69 11.12 -15.67
CA LEU A 379 -23.97 10.01 -16.58
C LEU A 379 -23.98 8.68 -15.85
N LYS A 380 -22.96 8.41 -15.02
CA LYS A 380 -22.93 7.21 -14.19
C LYS A 380 -24.17 7.10 -13.30
N TYR A 381 -24.52 8.18 -12.62
CA TYR A 381 -25.69 8.21 -11.74
C TYR A 381 -27.00 7.99 -12.52
N ALA A 382 -27.17 8.61 -13.68
CA ALA A 382 -28.35 8.45 -14.51
C ALA A 382 -28.53 7.00 -15.01
N ILE A 383 -27.44 6.31 -15.36
CA ILE A 383 -27.47 4.88 -15.70
C ILE A 383 -27.89 4.06 -14.47
N GLU A 384 -27.24 4.26 -13.32
CA GLU A 384 -27.53 3.54 -12.07
C GLU A 384 -28.98 3.72 -11.59
N LYS A 385 -29.59 4.87 -11.86
CA LYS A 385 -30.99 5.19 -11.51
C LYS A 385 -31.99 4.95 -12.62
N GLN A 386 -31.54 4.57 -13.81
CA GLN A 386 -32.38 4.45 -15.01
C GLN A 386 -33.09 5.78 -15.38
N GLU A 387 -32.45 6.92 -15.10
CA GLU A 387 -32.94 8.28 -15.37
C GLU A 387 -32.23 8.93 -16.58
N MET A 388 -31.87 8.11 -17.57
CA MET A 388 -31.14 8.54 -18.77
C MET A 388 -31.89 9.58 -19.61
N GLU A 389 -33.23 9.53 -19.60
CA GLU A 389 -34.08 10.48 -20.32
C GLU A 389 -33.78 11.94 -19.95
N VAL A 390 -33.37 12.17 -18.70
CA VAL A 390 -33.20 13.53 -18.18
C VAL A 390 -31.89 14.17 -18.66
N ILE A 391 -30.84 13.38 -18.81
CA ILE A 391 -29.54 13.85 -19.29
C ILE A 391 -29.37 13.68 -20.81
N ALA A 392 -30.27 12.95 -21.47
CA ALA A 392 -30.19 12.63 -22.90
C ALA A 392 -30.00 13.86 -23.81
N PRO A 393 -30.65 15.02 -23.59
CA PRO A 393 -30.43 16.21 -24.42
C PRO A 393 -28.97 16.70 -24.38
N GLU A 394 -28.41 16.86 -23.18
CA GLU A 394 -27.02 17.31 -23.01
C GLU A 394 -26.02 16.24 -23.48
N LEU A 395 -26.31 14.97 -23.23
CA LEU A 395 -25.50 13.86 -23.71
C LEU A 395 -25.33 13.92 -25.23
N LYS A 396 -26.42 14.14 -25.98
CA LYS A 396 -26.38 14.28 -27.44
C LYS A 396 -25.56 15.49 -27.89
N VAL A 397 -25.68 16.62 -27.19
CA VAL A 397 -24.87 17.82 -27.45
C VAL A 397 -23.39 17.51 -27.26
N ARG A 398 -23.01 16.86 -26.16
CA ARG A 398 -21.60 16.51 -25.87
C ARG A 398 -21.05 15.45 -26.80
N LEU A 399 -21.87 14.47 -27.16
CA LEU A 399 -21.51 13.42 -28.13
C LEU A 399 -21.24 14.03 -29.50
N ALA A 400 -22.11 14.93 -29.99
CA ALA A 400 -21.92 15.66 -31.23
C ALA A 400 -20.72 16.63 -31.18
N ALA A 401 -20.47 17.27 -30.04
CA ALA A 401 -19.35 18.18 -29.82
C ALA A 401 -18.01 17.46 -29.54
N ARG A 402 -18.00 16.11 -29.46
CA ARG A 402 -16.83 15.29 -29.11
C ARG A 402 -16.21 15.67 -27.76
N LYS A 403 -17.06 15.96 -26.76
CA LYS A 403 -16.66 16.34 -25.40
C LYS A 403 -16.81 15.21 -24.37
N LEU A 404 -17.09 13.99 -24.81
CA LEU A 404 -17.20 12.84 -23.92
C LEU A 404 -15.83 12.28 -23.55
N GLN A 405 -15.67 11.93 -22.28
CA GLN A 405 -14.47 11.28 -21.76
C GLN A 405 -14.50 9.77 -22.05
N LEU A 406 -13.35 9.09 -21.92
CA LEU A 406 -13.27 7.63 -22.06
C LEU A 406 -14.20 6.90 -21.10
N LEU A 407 -14.37 7.43 -19.89
CA LEU A 407 -15.31 6.90 -18.91
C LEU A 407 -16.76 6.98 -19.40
N ASP A 408 -17.14 8.06 -20.08
CA ASP A 408 -18.49 8.23 -20.61
C ASP A 408 -18.78 7.20 -21.69
N LEU A 409 -17.83 7.01 -22.62
CA LEU A 409 -17.95 6.01 -23.67
C LEU A 409 -18.02 4.60 -23.09
N TYR A 410 -17.19 4.27 -22.09
CA TYR A 410 -17.28 3.00 -21.35
C TYR A 410 -18.68 2.78 -20.76
N LEU A 411 -19.19 3.76 -20.02
CA LEU A 411 -20.51 3.69 -19.38
C LEU A 411 -21.62 3.47 -20.41
N LEU A 412 -21.59 4.21 -21.53
CA LEU A 412 -22.58 4.08 -22.60
C LEU A 412 -22.50 2.74 -23.32
N LEU A 413 -21.30 2.20 -23.54
CA LEU A 413 -21.11 0.97 -24.29
C LEU A 413 -21.45 -0.28 -23.48
N PHE A 414 -21.14 -0.29 -22.18
CA PHE A 414 -21.22 -1.52 -21.37
C PHE A 414 -22.19 -1.47 -20.20
N GLU A 415 -22.54 -0.30 -19.67
CA GLU A 415 -23.44 -0.17 -18.51
C GLU A 415 -24.84 0.32 -18.89
N SER A 416 -24.96 1.06 -19.99
CA SER A 416 -26.25 1.52 -20.50
C SER A 416 -27.03 0.38 -21.16
N GLU A 417 -28.33 0.31 -20.90
CA GLU A 417 -29.25 -0.61 -21.59
C GLU A 417 -29.82 -0.02 -22.91
N ASP A 418 -29.55 1.25 -23.19
CA ASP A 418 -30.04 1.94 -24.39
C ASP A 418 -29.18 1.62 -25.62
N LYS A 419 -29.71 0.76 -26.50
CA LYS A 419 -29.06 0.34 -27.75
C LYS A 419 -28.79 1.48 -28.73
N ALA A 420 -29.61 2.54 -28.74
CA ALA A 420 -29.38 3.68 -29.62
C ALA A 420 -28.15 4.46 -29.14
N LEU A 421 -28.04 4.72 -27.84
CA LEU A 421 -26.87 5.37 -27.25
C LEU A 421 -25.60 4.53 -27.35
N GLN A 422 -25.70 3.21 -27.17
CA GLN A 422 -24.59 2.28 -27.41
C GLN A 422 -24.06 2.42 -28.84
N GLN A 423 -24.95 2.47 -29.83
CA GLN A 423 -24.57 2.64 -31.23
C GLN A 423 -23.93 4.02 -31.49
N GLU A 424 -24.48 5.09 -30.93
CA GLU A 424 -23.91 6.45 -31.06
C GLU A 424 -22.52 6.55 -30.43
N ALA A 425 -22.33 5.98 -29.23
CA ALA A 425 -21.03 5.92 -28.56
C ALA A 425 -20.01 5.08 -29.35
N TYR A 426 -20.45 3.99 -29.97
CA TYR A 426 -19.62 3.16 -30.83
C TYR A 426 -19.20 3.88 -32.12
N GLU A 427 -20.10 4.62 -32.78
CA GLU A 427 -19.75 5.44 -33.94
C GLU A 427 -18.78 6.58 -33.57
N ASN A 428 -18.91 7.18 -32.37
CA ASN A 428 -17.93 8.14 -31.87
C ASN A 428 -16.55 7.48 -31.67
N LEU A 429 -16.52 6.27 -31.11
CA LEU A 429 -15.28 5.51 -30.88
C LEU A 429 -14.58 5.12 -32.19
N LYS A 430 -15.33 4.83 -33.27
CA LYS A 430 -14.76 4.55 -34.60
C LYS A 430 -13.89 5.70 -35.13
N GLU A 431 -14.21 6.95 -34.80
CA GLU A 431 -13.39 8.10 -35.21
C GLU A 431 -12.05 8.17 -34.45
N ASN A 432 -11.97 7.53 -33.28
CA ASN A 432 -10.80 7.52 -32.40
C ASN A 432 -10.45 6.11 -31.92
N VAL A 433 -10.21 5.21 -32.88
CA VAL A 433 -9.99 3.77 -32.66
C VAL A 433 -8.94 3.46 -31.59
N GLN A 434 -7.93 4.32 -31.43
CA GLN A 434 -6.90 4.18 -30.39
C GLN A 434 -7.44 4.14 -28.96
N ASN A 435 -8.62 4.69 -28.71
CA ASN A 435 -9.25 4.70 -27.41
C ASN A 435 -9.92 3.36 -27.05
N ALA A 436 -10.17 2.48 -28.03
CA ALA A 436 -10.87 1.22 -27.82
C ALA A 436 -10.12 0.29 -26.85
N ALA A 437 -8.79 0.27 -26.91
CA ALA A 437 -7.97 -0.51 -25.97
C ALA A 437 -8.12 -0.03 -24.52
N SER A 438 -8.18 1.30 -24.31
CA SER A 438 -8.41 1.87 -22.98
C SER A 438 -9.80 1.52 -22.44
N ILE A 439 -10.82 1.52 -23.30
CA ILE A 439 -12.20 1.15 -22.93
C ILE A 439 -12.30 -0.32 -22.53
N ILE A 440 -11.66 -1.23 -23.26
CA ILE A 440 -11.57 -2.66 -22.87
C ILE A 440 -10.83 -2.83 -21.54
N SER A 441 -9.71 -2.12 -21.36
CA SER A 441 -8.96 -2.14 -20.11
C SER A 441 -9.81 -1.67 -18.92
N MET A 442 -10.58 -0.60 -19.11
CA MET A 442 -11.55 -0.13 -18.11
C MET A 442 -12.62 -1.18 -17.80
N ALA A 443 -13.16 -1.83 -18.82
CA ALA A 443 -14.15 -2.91 -18.62
C ALA A 443 -13.57 -4.07 -17.81
N THR A 444 -12.36 -4.54 -18.12
CA THR A 444 -11.69 -5.58 -17.32
C THR A 444 -11.35 -5.16 -15.89
N ALA A 445 -11.26 -3.86 -15.61
CA ALA A 445 -10.98 -3.35 -14.27
C ALA A 445 -12.25 -3.09 -13.43
N GLN A 446 -13.39 -2.83 -14.07
CA GLN A 446 -14.64 -2.39 -13.42
C GLN A 446 -15.71 -3.49 -13.36
N GLN A 447 -15.76 -4.37 -14.36
CA GLN A 447 -16.72 -5.46 -14.43
C GLN A 447 -16.26 -6.62 -13.54
N THR A 448 -17.15 -7.12 -12.70
CA THR A 448 -16.86 -8.25 -11.80
C THR A 448 -16.63 -9.56 -12.54
N ASP A 449 -17.20 -9.66 -13.74
CA ASP A 449 -17.21 -10.88 -14.54
C ASP A 449 -16.09 -10.90 -15.60
N TRP A 450 -15.25 -9.86 -15.72
CA TRP A 450 -14.20 -9.78 -16.74
C TRP A 450 -12.82 -9.89 -16.07
N ASP A 451 -12.03 -10.88 -16.47
CA ASP A 451 -10.76 -11.21 -15.80
C ASP A 451 -9.55 -10.52 -16.44
N SER A 452 -9.42 -10.66 -17.76
CA SER A 452 -8.26 -10.22 -18.52
C SER A 452 -8.56 -10.17 -20.03
N PHE A 453 -7.66 -9.57 -20.80
CA PHE A 453 -7.70 -9.65 -22.26
C PHE A 453 -6.28 -9.81 -22.82
N ASP A 454 -6.18 -10.48 -23.97
CA ASP A 454 -4.94 -10.72 -24.70
C ASP A 454 -5.14 -10.56 -26.21
N TYR A 455 -4.05 -10.31 -26.92
CA TYR A 455 -4.05 -10.25 -28.39
C TYR A 455 -3.46 -11.52 -28.97
N LEU A 456 -4.19 -12.13 -29.90
CA LEU A 456 -3.65 -13.18 -30.75
C LEU A 456 -3.24 -12.56 -32.08
N ASP A 457 -1.93 -12.45 -32.29
CA ASP A 457 -1.36 -11.90 -33.52
C ASP A 457 -0.86 -13.00 -34.45
N MET A 458 -1.19 -12.88 -35.73
CA MET A 458 -0.63 -13.71 -36.79
C MET A 458 -0.09 -12.83 -37.92
N GLN A 459 1.09 -13.17 -38.42
CA GLN A 459 1.70 -12.52 -39.58
C GLN A 459 2.30 -13.59 -40.50
N GLN A 460 1.78 -13.70 -41.72
CA GLN A 460 2.17 -14.76 -42.66
C GLN A 460 3.58 -14.54 -43.28
N SER A 461 4.06 -13.30 -43.34
CA SER A 461 5.42 -12.92 -43.79
C SER A 461 5.78 -11.51 -43.32
N GLN A 462 7.05 -11.12 -43.38
CA GLN A 462 7.50 -9.78 -42.95
C GLN A 462 6.84 -8.61 -43.71
N THR A 463 6.30 -8.87 -44.90
CA THR A 463 5.60 -7.88 -45.74
C THR A 463 4.08 -8.05 -45.73
N ALA A 464 3.58 -9.09 -45.05
CA ALA A 464 2.14 -9.32 -44.88
C ALA A 464 1.60 -8.44 -43.73
N PRO A 465 0.31 -8.06 -43.81
CA PRO A 465 -0.35 -7.37 -42.70
C PRO A 465 -0.42 -8.26 -41.46
N PHE A 466 -0.57 -7.63 -40.30
CA PHE A 466 -0.90 -8.29 -39.05
C PHE A 466 -2.38 -8.60 -39.04
N TYR A 467 -2.70 -9.86 -38.75
CA TYR A 467 -4.05 -10.34 -38.43
C TYR A 467 -4.14 -10.49 -36.93
N THR A 468 -5.00 -9.69 -36.30
CA THR A 468 -5.13 -9.67 -34.83
C THR A 468 -6.55 -10.01 -34.43
N TRP A 469 -6.69 -10.89 -33.44
CA TRP A 469 -7.90 -11.04 -32.65
C TRP A 469 -7.68 -10.48 -31.24
N LEU A 470 -8.74 -9.92 -30.67
CA LEU A 470 -8.83 -9.68 -29.23
C LEU A 470 -9.51 -10.89 -28.58
N GLU A 471 -8.89 -11.43 -27.54
CA GLU A 471 -9.47 -12.43 -26.65
C GLU A 471 -9.76 -11.78 -25.31
N VAL A 472 -11.01 -11.81 -24.87
CA VAL A 472 -11.39 -11.30 -23.54
C VAL A 472 -11.92 -12.46 -22.73
N LYS A 473 -11.35 -12.65 -21.54
CA LYS A 473 -11.80 -13.65 -20.58
C LYS A 473 -12.92 -13.07 -19.73
N ILE A 474 -14.11 -13.64 -19.87
CA ILE A 474 -15.31 -13.27 -19.13
C ILE A 474 -15.80 -14.52 -18.38
N LYS A 475 -15.71 -14.51 -17.05
CA LYS A 475 -15.88 -15.66 -16.16
C LYS A 475 -14.97 -16.83 -16.61
N ASP A 476 -15.56 -18.00 -16.79
CA ASP A 476 -14.87 -19.21 -17.21
C ASP A 476 -14.76 -19.35 -18.74
N SER A 477 -15.09 -18.31 -19.51
CA SER A 477 -15.12 -18.34 -20.98
C SER A 477 -14.20 -17.29 -21.60
N ILE A 478 -13.55 -17.65 -22.70
CA ILE A 478 -12.81 -16.69 -23.55
C ILE A 478 -13.70 -16.38 -24.74
N LEU A 479 -13.89 -15.10 -25.03
CA LEU A 479 -14.70 -14.63 -26.15
C LEU A 479 -13.88 -13.76 -27.10
N THR A 480 -14.12 -13.93 -28.39
CA THR A 480 -13.38 -13.27 -29.48
C THR A 480 -14.26 -13.04 -30.71
N THR A 481 -13.74 -12.31 -31.69
CA THR A 481 -14.41 -12.10 -32.98
C THR A 481 -14.20 -13.30 -33.91
N VAL A 482 -15.15 -13.59 -34.80
CA VAL A 482 -15.02 -14.67 -35.80
C VAL A 482 -13.81 -14.43 -36.71
N HIS A 483 -13.65 -13.20 -37.19
CA HIS A 483 -12.59 -12.80 -38.12
C HIS A 483 -11.56 -11.88 -37.43
N PRO A 484 -10.28 -11.96 -37.85
CA PRO A 484 -9.25 -11.04 -37.36
C PRO A 484 -9.44 -9.66 -38.00
N THR A 485 -8.90 -8.64 -37.34
CA THR A 485 -8.67 -7.34 -37.99
C THR A 485 -7.31 -7.33 -38.68
N GLU A 486 -7.23 -6.66 -39.82
CA GLU A 486 -6.04 -6.61 -40.67
C GLU A 486 -5.42 -5.21 -40.69
N HIS A 487 -4.12 -5.10 -40.36
CA HIS A 487 -3.40 -3.84 -40.52
C HIS A 487 -1.89 -4.02 -40.77
N GLN A 488 -1.27 -3.11 -41.54
CA GLN A 488 0.17 -3.16 -41.89
C GLN A 488 1.13 -2.98 -40.69
N ARG A 489 0.61 -2.52 -39.56
CA ARG A 489 1.35 -2.29 -38.32
C ARG A 489 0.60 -2.94 -37.18
N LYS A 490 1.35 -3.51 -36.23
CA LYS A 490 0.84 -4.24 -35.07
C LYS A 490 -0.06 -3.39 -34.17
N GLN A 491 0.40 -2.22 -33.74
CA GLN A 491 -0.34 -1.38 -32.79
C GLN A 491 -1.73 -0.93 -33.32
N PRO A 492 -1.88 -0.45 -34.57
CA PRO A 492 -3.21 -0.15 -35.07
C PRO A 492 -4.08 -1.40 -35.32
N ALA A 493 -3.48 -2.57 -35.61
CA ALA A 493 -4.22 -3.84 -35.66
C ALA A 493 -4.85 -4.15 -34.29
N HIS A 494 -4.11 -3.93 -33.19
CA HIS A 494 -4.62 -4.10 -31.84
C HIS A 494 -5.80 -3.16 -31.54
N HIS A 495 -5.66 -1.87 -31.86
CA HIS A 495 -6.74 -0.91 -31.66
C HIS A 495 -8.01 -1.27 -32.46
N GLN A 496 -7.84 -1.73 -33.71
CA GLN A 496 -8.95 -2.19 -34.55
C GLN A 496 -9.58 -3.48 -34.01
N ALA A 497 -8.77 -4.42 -33.51
CA ALA A 497 -9.27 -5.65 -32.87
C ALA A 497 -10.15 -5.32 -31.67
N CYS A 498 -9.75 -4.38 -30.81
CA CYS A 498 -10.58 -3.90 -29.71
C CYS A 498 -11.91 -3.31 -30.19
N LEU A 499 -11.88 -2.45 -31.20
CA LEU A 499 -13.10 -1.86 -31.76
C LEU A 499 -14.05 -2.91 -32.36
N SER A 500 -13.51 -3.88 -33.12
CA SER A 500 -14.29 -4.97 -33.73
C SER A 500 -14.89 -5.90 -32.68
N TRP A 501 -14.15 -6.14 -31.59
CA TRP A 501 -14.64 -6.91 -30.46
C TRP A 501 -15.79 -6.19 -29.75
N ILE A 502 -15.67 -4.89 -29.48
CA ILE A 502 -16.75 -4.07 -28.88
C ILE A 502 -18.01 -4.14 -29.76
N GLU A 503 -17.87 -4.00 -31.07
CA GLU A 503 -18.99 -4.12 -32.00
C GLU A 503 -19.68 -5.48 -31.92
N SER A 504 -18.88 -6.55 -31.88
CA SER A 504 -19.38 -7.91 -31.81
C SER A 504 -20.03 -8.20 -30.46
N TYR A 505 -19.52 -7.61 -29.37
CA TYR A 505 -20.13 -7.66 -28.05
C TYR A 505 -21.52 -7.03 -28.06
N LEU A 506 -21.65 -5.79 -28.55
CA LEU A 506 -22.93 -5.08 -28.64
C LEU A 506 -23.98 -5.83 -29.49
N LYS A 507 -23.50 -6.59 -30.49
CA LYS A 507 -24.34 -7.40 -31.38
C LYS A 507 -24.60 -8.82 -30.86
N ASN A 508 -24.05 -9.22 -29.71
CA ASN A 508 -24.05 -10.60 -29.21
C ASN A 508 -23.52 -11.61 -30.26
N ALA A 509 -22.47 -11.23 -30.98
CA ALA A 509 -21.88 -11.98 -32.10
C ALA A 509 -20.46 -12.50 -31.79
N LEU A 510 -20.02 -12.42 -30.53
CA LEU A 510 -18.76 -13.01 -30.09
C LEU A 510 -18.85 -14.54 -30.07
N VAL A 511 -17.71 -15.19 -30.35
CA VAL A 511 -17.57 -16.64 -30.40
C VAL A 511 -16.44 -17.11 -29.49
N PRO A 512 -16.38 -18.39 -29.10
CA PRO A 512 -15.21 -18.94 -28.42
C PRO A 512 -14.01 -19.12 -29.39
N PRO A 513 -12.78 -19.25 -28.88
CA PRO A 513 -11.56 -19.36 -29.66
C PRO A 513 -11.54 -20.37 -30.80
N ASP A 514 -12.19 -21.51 -30.61
CA ASP A 514 -12.25 -22.65 -31.54
C ASP A 514 -13.09 -22.38 -32.79
N GLN A 515 -13.96 -21.36 -32.75
CA GLN A 515 -14.84 -20.97 -33.85
C GLN A 515 -14.27 -19.81 -34.69
N ARG A 516 -13.01 -19.41 -34.45
CA ARG A 516 -12.34 -18.39 -35.26
C ARG A 516 -11.98 -18.89 -36.66
N VAL A 517 -12.12 -18.00 -37.63
CA VAL A 517 -11.74 -18.26 -39.02
C VAL A 517 -10.34 -17.75 -39.28
N GLN A 518 -9.43 -18.65 -39.61
CA GLN A 518 -8.08 -18.27 -40.04
C GLN A 518 -8.13 -17.51 -41.38
N PRO A 519 -7.38 -16.41 -41.54
CA PRO A 519 -7.32 -15.70 -42.80
C PRO A 519 -6.65 -16.57 -43.87
N GLU A 520 -7.15 -16.47 -45.10
CA GLU A 520 -6.67 -17.27 -46.22
C GLU A 520 -5.15 -17.08 -46.44
N PRO A 521 -4.41 -18.13 -46.87
CA PRO A 521 -3.01 -17.98 -47.22
C PRO A 521 -2.87 -16.99 -48.38
N LEU A 522 -2.03 -15.96 -48.23
CA LEU A 522 -1.70 -15.07 -49.34
C LEU A 522 -1.09 -15.91 -50.48
N GLU A 523 -1.75 -15.92 -51.65
CA GLU A 523 -1.20 -16.58 -52.84
C GLU A 523 0.18 -16.00 -53.14
N PRO A 524 1.19 -16.84 -53.48
CA PRO A 524 2.51 -16.34 -53.82
C PRO A 524 2.39 -15.44 -55.04
N LYS A 525 2.65 -14.13 -54.85
CA LYS A 525 2.80 -13.19 -55.96
C LYS A 525 3.87 -13.74 -56.90
N VAL A 526 3.44 -14.24 -58.05
CA VAL A 526 4.32 -14.59 -59.17
C VAL A 526 5.07 -13.32 -59.55
N GLN A 527 6.35 -13.25 -59.17
CA GLN A 527 7.23 -12.17 -59.60
C GLN A 527 7.48 -12.30 -61.11
N PRO A 528 7.28 -11.25 -61.91
CA PRO A 528 7.73 -11.26 -63.30
C PRO A 528 9.26 -11.41 -63.33
N GLN A 529 9.74 -12.39 -64.08
CA GLN A 529 11.16 -12.55 -64.38
C GLN A 529 11.68 -11.29 -65.10
N GLN A 530 12.49 -10.48 -64.41
CA GLN A 530 13.51 -9.66 -65.06
C GLN A 530 14.86 -9.85 -64.38
N GLN A 531 15.63 -10.70 -65.05
CA GLN A 531 17.08 -10.75 -65.22
C GLN A 531 17.97 -9.81 -64.39
N GLN A 532 18.99 -10.46 -63.81
CA GLN A 532 20.40 -10.08 -63.83
C GLN A 532 20.74 -8.70 -63.26
N THR A 533 21.28 -8.68 -62.03
CA THR A 533 22.72 -8.45 -61.79
C THR A 533 23.01 -8.39 -60.29
N ARG A 534 24.24 -8.83 -59.94
CA ARG A 534 24.92 -8.71 -58.64
C ARG A 534 24.59 -9.74 -57.56
N ALA A 535 24.87 -11.02 -57.87
CA ALA A 535 25.50 -11.91 -56.90
C ALA A 535 27.02 -11.71 -56.96
N LYS A 536 27.56 -10.86 -56.08
CA LYS A 536 28.95 -10.86 -55.62
C LYS A 536 29.03 -9.99 -54.35
N ALA A 537 28.80 -10.62 -53.21
CA ALA A 537 29.54 -10.42 -51.96
C ALA A 537 28.77 -11.10 -50.81
N GLN A 538 29.53 -11.77 -49.92
CA GLN A 538 29.13 -12.22 -48.58
C GLN A 538 28.45 -13.59 -48.48
N GLN A 539 29.19 -14.63 -48.88
CA GLN A 539 29.26 -15.88 -48.11
C GLN A 539 30.59 -15.91 -47.35
N GLN A 540 30.52 -15.74 -46.04
CA GLN A 540 31.49 -16.07 -44.97
C GLN A 540 30.83 -15.46 -43.72
N SER A 541 30.28 -16.16 -42.74
CA SER A 541 30.76 -17.37 -42.09
C SER A 541 29.63 -17.96 -41.23
N ALA A 542 29.40 -19.27 -41.35
CA ALA A 542 28.65 -20.05 -40.38
C ALA A 542 29.36 -21.41 -40.27
N ALA A 543 30.19 -21.57 -39.25
CA ALA A 543 30.76 -22.84 -38.86
C ALA A 543 31.18 -22.76 -37.38
N ASN A 544 30.26 -23.12 -36.49
CA ASN A 544 30.53 -24.13 -35.46
C ASN A 544 29.33 -24.26 -34.50
N ARG A 545 28.59 -25.34 -34.66
CA ARG A 545 27.90 -26.05 -33.57
C ARG A 545 28.37 -27.49 -33.65
N ASN A 546 28.90 -28.03 -32.55
CA ASN A 546 28.53 -29.33 -31.98
C ASN A 546 29.48 -29.76 -30.84
N GLY A 547 28.90 -30.39 -29.82
CA GLY A 547 29.55 -31.05 -28.68
C GLY A 547 28.74 -30.80 -27.39
N ALA A 548 27.69 -31.58 -27.11
CA ALA A 548 27.68 -32.90 -26.44
C ALA A 548 27.89 -32.81 -24.92
N GLY A 549 26.93 -33.34 -24.15
CA GLY A 549 27.06 -33.56 -22.71
C GLY A 549 25.71 -33.73 -22.01
N ALA A 550 25.26 -34.98 -21.87
CA ALA A 550 24.18 -35.36 -20.97
C ALA A 550 24.70 -35.37 -19.52
N SER A 551 24.01 -34.67 -18.63
CA SER A 551 24.18 -34.76 -17.18
C SER A 551 22.82 -34.59 -16.51
N THR A 552 22.51 -35.51 -15.60
CA THR A 552 21.43 -35.52 -14.61
C THR A 552 20.95 -34.15 -14.15
N GLU A 553 19.68 -33.83 -14.42
CA GLU A 553 19.02 -32.62 -13.91
C GLU A 553 18.79 -32.75 -12.39
N ALA A 554 19.46 -31.91 -11.62
CA ALA A 554 19.09 -31.60 -10.24
C ALA A 554 17.86 -30.69 -10.24
N ASP A 555 16.91 -30.98 -9.35
CA ASP A 555 15.60 -30.33 -9.20
C ASP A 555 15.73 -28.79 -9.04
N PRO A 556 15.01 -27.95 -9.84
CA PRO A 556 15.29 -26.50 -9.92
C PRO A 556 14.93 -25.66 -8.69
N VAL A 557 14.41 -26.24 -7.62
CA VAL A 557 13.88 -25.48 -6.46
C VAL A 557 14.85 -25.36 -5.28
N LEU A 558 15.94 -26.14 -5.25
CA LEU A 558 16.99 -26.02 -4.22
C LEU A 558 17.99 -24.88 -4.47
N LYS A 559 17.70 -23.96 -5.41
CA LYS A 559 18.53 -22.78 -5.73
C LYS A 559 17.81 -21.46 -5.50
N HIS A 560 16.88 -21.38 -4.55
CA HIS A 560 16.40 -20.07 -4.12
C HIS A 560 17.52 -19.36 -3.34
N GLN A 561 17.95 -18.16 -3.77
CA GLN A 561 19.05 -17.40 -3.14
C GLN A 561 18.87 -17.21 -1.62
N ILE A 562 17.62 -17.26 -1.15
CA ILE A 562 17.29 -17.13 0.27
C ILE A 562 17.72 -18.35 1.09
N LEU A 563 17.71 -19.57 0.54
CA LEU A 563 18.07 -20.82 1.24
C LEU A 563 19.60 -21.07 1.24
N THR A 564 20.32 -20.43 0.31
CA THR A 564 21.78 -20.57 0.17
C THR A 564 22.60 -19.65 1.08
N LYS A 565 21.95 -18.80 1.90
CA LYS A 565 22.66 -17.93 2.85
C LYS A 565 23.08 -18.75 4.09
N PRO A 566 24.33 -18.62 4.58
CA PRO A 566 24.76 -19.32 5.79
C PRO A 566 24.00 -18.80 7.02
N LEU A 567 23.49 -19.72 7.84
CA LEU A 567 22.84 -19.40 9.11
C LEU A 567 23.90 -18.89 10.10
N LYS A 568 23.73 -17.65 10.59
CA LYS A 568 24.67 -17.04 11.55
C LYS A 568 24.12 -17.14 12.96
N ASP A 569 25.00 -17.38 13.94
CA ASP A 569 24.61 -17.34 15.35
C ASP A 569 24.11 -15.93 15.72
N GLY A 570 22.92 -15.85 16.34
CA GLY A 570 22.27 -14.60 16.72
C GLY A 570 21.29 -14.01 15.69
N GLN A 571 21.16 -14.60 14.51
CA GLN A 571 20.14 -14.22 13.51
C GLN A 571 18.72 -14.54 14.01
N PRO A 572 17.69 -13.70 13.76
CA PRO A 572 16.31 -13.97 14.15
C PRO A 572 15.69 -15.11 13.32
N PHE A 573 15.93 -16.38 13.72
CA PHE A 573 15.57 -17.56 12.93
C PHE A 573 14.06 -17.70 12.69
N VAL A 574 13.21 -17.24 13.62
CA VAL A 574 11.75 -17.24 13.42
C VAL A 574 11.37 -16.27 12.30
N SER A 575 11.88 -15.04 12.34
CA SER A 575 11.61 -14.02 11.31
C SER A 575 12.17 -14.43 9.96
N TYR A 576 13.34 -15.07 9.95
CA TYR A 576 13.95 -15.57 8.72
C TYR A 576 13.17 -16.75 8.12
N LEU A 577 12.69 -17.70 8.95
CA LEU A 577 11.82 -18.77 8.47
C LEU A 577 10.52 -18.22 7.86
N LEU A 578 9.93 -17.18 8.46
CA LEU A 578 8.77 -16.48 7.88
C LEU A 578 9.10 -15.77 6.56
N GLU A 579 10.28 -15.16 6.44
CA GLU A 579 10.75 -14.56 5.19
C GLU A 579 10.90 -15.63 4.09
N VAL A 580 11.44 -16.79 4.44
CA VAL A 580 11.59 -17.95 3.54
C VAL A 580 10.21 -18.47 3.09
N THR A 581 9.27 -18.68 4.02
CA THR A 581 7.93 -19.17 3.64
C THR A 581 7.18 -18.17 2.78
N GLN A 582 7.28 -16.87 3.06
CA GLN A 582 6.69 -15.83 2.23
C GLN A 582 7.33 -15.77 0.83
N GLY A 583 8.66 -15.80 0.76
CA GLY A 583 9.40 -15.78 -0.52
C GLY A 583 9.09 -16.98 -1.41
N LEU A 584 8.86 -18.14 -0.82
CA LEU A 584 8.53 -19.39 -1.53
C LEU A 584 7.03 -19.67 -1.64
N ARG A 585 6.17 -18.74 -1.19
CA ARG A 585 4.70 -18.89 -1.14
C ARG A 585 4.22 -20.16 -0.43
N LEU A 586 4.84 -20.46 0.70
CA LEU A 586 4.52 -21.61 1.56
C LEU A 586 3.56 -21.22 2.68
N PRO A 587 2.80 -22.17 3.24
CA PRO A 587 2.06 -21.95 4.49
C PRO A 587 3.01 -21.50 5.61
N ASN A 588 2.47 -20.75 6.56
CA ASN A 588 3.24 -20.32 7.72
C ASN A 588 3.66 -21.52 8.58
N PRO A 589 4.83 -21.47 9.24
CA PRO A 589 5.26 -22.50 10.15
C PRO A 589 4.40 -22.51 11.42
N ASP A 590 3.98 -23.70 11.84
CA ASP A 590 3.23 -23.92 13.07
C ASP A 590 4.18 -24.19 14.24
N PHE A 591 3.92 -23.58 15.39
CA PHE A 591 4.73 -23.74 16.60
C PHE A 591 3.88 -24.28 17.75
N GLU A 592 4.21 -25.49 18.22
CA GLU A 592 3.63 -26.09 19.42
C GLU A 592 4.61 -26.02 20.58
N PHE A 593 4.08 -25.87 21.80
CA PHE A 593 4.87 -25.75 23.02
C PHE A 593 4.40 -26.73 24.08
N GLN A 594 5.36 -27.39 24.72
CA GLN A 594 5.14 -28.21 25.90
C GLN A 594 6.05 -27.70 27.03
N GLN A 595 5.49 -27.60 28.24
CA GLN A 595 6.24 -27.17 29.42
C GLN A 595 6.55 -28.42 30.26
N GLU A 596 7.83 -28.67 30.52
CA GLU A 596 8.27 -29.78 31.36
C GLU A 596 8.35 -29.37 32.84
N GLU A 597 8.23 -30.35 33.74
CA GLU A 597 8.21 -30.15 35.20
C GLU A 597 9.50 -29.50 35.75
N GLU A 598 10.62 -29.60 35.03
CA GLU A 598 11.92 -29.05 35.42
C GLU A 598 12.17 -27.59 34.96
N GLY A 599 11.15 -26.90 34.44
CA GLY A 599 11.26 -25.49 34.03
C GLY A 599 11.89 -25.27 32.65
N TYR A 600 11.98 -26.33 31.84
CA TYR A 600 12.35 -26.26 30.43
C TYR A 600 11.09 -26.16 29.55
N PHE A 601 11.24 -25.50 28.41
CA PHE A 601 10.23 -25.43 27.36
C PHE A 601 10.72 -26.24 26.17
N VAL A 602 9.88 -27.16 25.71
CA VAL A 602 10.03 -27.87 24.44
C VAL A 602 9.18 -27.14 23.41
N CYS A 603 9.77 -26.79 22.27
CA CYS A 603 9.05 -26.23 21.15
C CYS A 603 9.26 -27.09 19.91
N GLU A 604 8.15 -27.42 19.25
CA GLU A 604 8.14 -28.09 17.96
C GLU A 604 7.67 -27.10 16.89
N CYS A 605 8.46 -26.95 15.83
CA CYS A 605 8.16 -26.13 14.66
C CYS A 605 7.88 -27.06 13.48
N ARG A 606 6.70 -26.94 12.85
CA ARG A 606 6.31 -27.71 11.67
C ARG A 606 6.17 -26.80 10.46
N LEU A 607 6.67 -27.25 9.31
CA LEU A 607 6.49 -26.57 8.03
C LEU A 607 6.20 -27.58 6.92
N ASP A 608 5.10 -27.36 6.20
CA ASP A 608 4.76 -28.18 5.03
C ASP A 608 5.38 -27.59 3.76
N PHE A 609 6.15 -28.42 3.04
CA PHE A 609 6.82 -28.06 1.79
C PHE A 609 6.79 -29.22 0.79
N LYS A 610 6.17 -29.00 -0.39
CA LYS A 610 6.12 -29.97 -1.51
C LYS A 610 5.78 -31.42 -1.11
N SER A 611 4.73 -31.61 -0.30
CA SER A 611 4.28 -32.93 0.21
C SER A 611 5.22 -33.60 1.22
N GLN A 612 6.20 -32.87 1.74
CA GLN A 612 7.05 -33.26 2.86
C GLN A 612 6.83 -32.28 4.02
N GLN A 613 6.82 -32.81 5.24
CA GLN A 613 6.74 -32.01 6.45
C GLN A 613 8.12 -31.93 7.11
N PHE A 614 8.57 -30.71 7.38
CA PHE A 614 9.80 -30.42 8.08
C PHE A 614 9.48 -30.14 9.54
N VAL A 615 10.16 -30.83 10.45
CA VAL A 615 9.91 -30.73 11.89
C VAL A 615 11.21 -30.41 12.59
N GLY A 616 11.25 -29.28 13.28
CA GLY A 616 12.35 -28.86 14.13
C GLY A 616 11.92 -28.83 15.57
N GLU A 617 12.60 -29.57 16.44
CA GLU A 617 12.33 -29.58 17.87
C GLU A 617 13.51 -28.97 18.62
N ALA A 618 13.23 -28.18 19.65
CA ALA A 618 14.27 -27.71 20.56
C ALA A 618 13.77 -27.48 21.98
N THR A 619 14.66 -27.75 22.93
CA THR A 619 14.43 -27.58 24.36
C THR A 619 15.31 -26.48 24.92
N ALA A 620 14.74 -25.57 25.71
CA ALA A 620 15.51 -24.52 26.38
C ALA A 620 14.85 -24.04 27.68
N THR A 621 15.65 -23.46 28.58
CA THR A 621 15.18 -22.84 29.83
C THR A 621 14.29 -21.60 29.61
N LYS A 622 14.23 -21.08 28.38
CA LYS A 622 13.37 -19.96 27.98
C LYS A 622 12.55 -20.36 26.76
N LYS A 623 11.23 -20.15 26.82
CA LYS A 623 10.27 -20.47 25.76
C LYS A 623 10.68 -19.94 24.38
N GLN A 624 11.22 -18.72 24.29
CA GLN A 624 11.70 -18.20 23.00
C GLN A 624 12.99 -18.80 22.52
N ARG A 625 13.90 -19.17 23.42
CA ARG A 625 15.11 -19.86 22.98
C ARG A 625 14.75 -21.21 22.38
N ALA A 626 13.76 -21.91 22.94
CA ALA A 626 13.19 -23.12 22.37
C ALA A 626 12.56 -22.84 21.00
N LYS A 627 11.65 -21.85 20.88
CA LYS A 627 11.02 -21.47 19.60
C LYS A 627 12.04 -21.15 18.50
N HIS A 628 13.04 -20.37 18.87
CA HIS A 628 14.04 -19.85 17.96
C HIS A 628 15.04 -20.93 17.52
N LEU A 629 15.34 -21.91 18.39
CA LEU A 629 16.14 -23.08 18.04
C LEU A 629 15.32 -24.09 17.21
N ALA A 630 14.03 -24.25 17.49
CA ALA A 630 13.12 -25.08 16.68
C ALA A 630 13.00 -24.54 15.24
N ALA A 631 12.85 -23.22 15.07
CA ALA A 631 12.87 -22.58 13.76
C ALA A 631 14.21 -22.74 13.03
N ARG A 632 15.33 -22.67 13.76
CA ARG A 632 16.67 -22.94 13.21
C ARG A 632 16.77 -24.37 12.67
N ALA A 633 16.29 -25.35 13.44
CA ALA A 633 16.33 -26.75 13.04
C ALA A 633 15.53 -27.02 11.75
N VAL A 634 14.38 -26.35 11.56
CA VAL A 634 13.65 -26.40 10.28
C VAL A 634 14.44 -25.74 9.14
N LEU A 635 15.03 -24.57 9.38
CA LEU A 635 15.84 -23.87 8.39
C LEU A 635 17.07 -24.68 7.94
N GLU A 636 17.75 -25.35 8.87
CA GLU A 636 18.90 -26.23 8.58
C GLU A 636 18.48 -27.39 7.66
N GLN A 637 17.29 -27.96 7.86
CA GLN A 637 16.75 -29.02 6.99
C GLN A 637 16.33 -28.52 5.60
N LEU A 638 16.04 -27.23 5.45
CA LEU A 638 15.70 -26.61 4.17
C LEU A 638 16.93 -26.21 3.34
N GLN A 639 18.14 -26.24 3.92
CA GLN A 639 19.36 -25.92 3.17
C GLN A 639 19.74 -27.10 2.26
N PRO A 640 20.13 -26.85 0.99
CA PRO A 640 20.71 -27.90 0.15
C PRO A 640 22.05 -28.38 0.73
N ASP A 641 22.29 -29.70 0.70
CA ASP A 641 23.58 -30.34 1.03
C ASP A 641 24.75 -29.84 0.17
#